data_AF-A0A7V4XH62-F1
#
_entry.id   AF-A0A7V4XH62-F1
#
_cell.length_a   1.000
_cell.length_b   1.000
_cell.length_c   1.000
_cell.angle_alpha   90.00
_cell.angle_beta   90.00
_cell.angle_gamma   90.00
#
_symmetry.space_group_name_H-M   'P 1'
#
loop_
_entity.id
_entity.type
_entity.pdbx_description
1 polymer ?
#
loop_
_entity_poly.entity_id
_entity_poly.type
_entity_poly.pdbx_seq_one_letter_code
_entity_poly.pdbx_strand_id
1 'polypeptide(L)'
;MNRYNLRIALLTILLLALCSACFAADNIGIAKRIAPDGSSVLFQGVSVTATFPGSVYVEASDRSSGIRIDTSKTFAIGDVVDVSGTIQTDSTTGERCVSALPNYPQATGARLTLRPFCLPGRAVTGGDAGLQKGIAGDCNLNTIGLLMTICGPVSDFDDPVKPVNWFKVADPKGIKVKVIVPSGMKIDMDWAHVAVTGICSAEKENGLMTRVIKVRSAGDVVSEQSWAENKVKTMTLDEKIGQMFQVRFDGDVFTDAMRQTIQNYHLGGIIYFQYNGNLNDPTRSAQFSNDLQSCAVGTDGKGIPLLISMDQEGGRVTRITGGADFPGNMALGASRSTDMAYLAGTVFGSEIKAVGANMDLAPVVDVNDNPANPVIGVRSFGEQADLVSSMGQAYLAGLHTSNTIATCKHFPGHGDVSTDSHTGLPIVTYDYNTLDTIHGKPFRDAIAAGVDAIMSAHILVTCLDPNYPATLSPAVITGYLRNTLGFNGVVMTDSLGMGGITQGYTGDQAAILTVKAGMDLLSLPPDLDLAWNAIKSSVLSGDISESRIDQSVIRILRLKRRYGLFANPYVDVSAASGIVGCVDHKAAEVSAARAGMTLVLNYNNLLPLHLTSGQKVLLVTVQSSAETTTDAATRFASYITQKWSNVQSMSISESPSSSSRSSVKSASASAAVVIVGTSRANLYPNQVQLIKDLRALGKPVVCVGMREPYELGSFPQTISYLAAYSYRDCAFQAAADVIFGDVHPTGQLPVTIPNYYNFGWGLTF
;
A
#
# COMPACT_ATOMS: atom_id res chain seq x y z
N MET A 1 6.42 80.75 24.35
CA MET A 1 6.60 79.65 23.36
C MET A 1 5.90 78.42 23.92
N ASN A 2 4.77 78.03 23.33
CA ASN A 2 3.77 77.18 24.00
C ASN A 2 4.08 75.68 23.87
N ARG A 3 3.96 74.95 24.98
CA ARG A 3 4.17 73.48 25.12
C ARG A 3 3.34 72.62 24.16
N TYR A 4 2.35 73.22 23.47
CA TYR A 4 1.51 72.56 22.46
C TYR A 4 2.28 72.23 21.18
N ASN A 5 3.16 73.11 20.71
CA ASN A 5 3.91 72.87 19.47
C ASN A 5 5.04 71.83 19.66
N LEU A 6 5.57 71.70 20.88
CA LEU A 6 6.56 70.68 21.20
C LEU A 6 5.92 69.28 21.31
N ARG A 7 4.66 69.19 21.78
CA ARG A 7 3.90 67.93 21.79
C ARG A 7 3.47 67.50 20.40
N ILE A 8 3.07 68.41 19.52
CA ILE A 8 2.75 68.08 18.12
C ILE A 8 4.02 67.66 17.38
N ALA A 9 5.15 68.37 17.55
CA ALA A 9 6.42 67.96 16.95
C ALA A 9 6.90 66.59 17.47
N LEU A 10 6.76 66.30 18.77
CA LEU A 10 7.06 64.96 19.30
C LEU A 10 6.05 63.91 18.82
N LEU A 11 4.76 64.22 18.70
CA LEU A 11 3.77 63.26 18.17
C LEU A 11 3.97 62.99 16.68
N THR A 12 4.38 64.00 15.91
CA THR A 12 4.69 63.86 14.48
C THR A 12 6.01 63.12 14.27
N ILE A 13 7.02 63.31 15.13
CA ILE A 13 8.26 62.52 15.12
C ILE A 13 7.99 61.09 15.62
N LEU A 14 7.08 60.88 16.59
CA LEU A 14 6.66 59.54 17.03
C LEU A 14 5.77 58.83 15.99
N LEU A 15 4.91 59.55 15.26
CA LEU A 15 4.12 59.01 14.14
C LEU A 15 4.96 58.77 12.88
N LEU A 16 6.00 59.58 12.63
CA LEU A 16 6.98 59.33 11.56
C LEU A 16 7.95 58.21 11.92
N ALA A 17 8.25 58.00 13.20
CA ALA A 17 8.99 56.83 13.70
C ALA A 17 8.13 55.56 13.83
N LEU A 18 6.79 55.70 13.89
CA LEU A 18 5.81 54.60 13.80
C LEU A 18 5.27 54.38 12.38
N CYS A 19 5.80 55.09 11.38
CA CYS A 19 5.59 54.74 9.98
C CYS A 19 6.52 53.57 9.61
N SER A 20 6.28 52.42 10.25
CA SER A 20 6.55 51.13 9.60
C SER A 20 5.89 51.22 8.23
N ALA A 21 6.68 51.14 7.17
CA ALA A 21 6.16 51.12 5.80
C ALA A 21 4.95 50.16 5.77
N CYS A 22 3.79 50.65 5.29
CA CYS A 22 2.60 49.81 5.14
C CYS A 22 2.90 48.74 4.08
N PHE A 23 3.43 47.60 4.50
CA PHE A 23 3.63 46.43 3.65
C PHE A 23 2.29 45.75 3.41
N ALA A 24 2.03 45.34 2.16
CA ALA A 24 0.79 44.67 1.77
C ALA A 24 0.76 43.20 2.22
N ALA A 25 1.92 42.59 2.47
CA ALA A 25 2.06 41.26 3.09
C ALA A 25 3.37 41.10 3.84
N ASP A 26 3.28 40.39 4.98
CA ASP A 26 4.39 39.95 5.83
C ASP A 26 4.66 38.44 5.73
N ASN A 27 3.80 37.70 5.01
CA ASN A 27 3.87 36.26 4.80
C ASN A 27 3.88 35.92 3.31
N ILE A 28 4.77 34.99 2.90
CA ILE A 28 4.94 34.57 1.50
C ILE A 28 3.63 34.04 0.88
N GLY A 29 2.87 33.23 1.62
CA GLY A 29 1.60 32.67 1.14
C GLY A 29 0.54 33.74 0.87
N ILE A 30 0.52 34.81 1.67
CA ILE A 30 -0.35 35.97 1.43
C ILE A 30 0.15 36.75 0.22
N ALA A 31 1.45 37.03 0.15
CA ALA A 31 2.06 37.81 -0.93
C ALA A 31 1.75 37.23 -2.32
N LYS A 32 1.74 35.90 -2.47
CA LYS A 32 1.37 35.24 -3.72
C LYS A 32 -0.07 35.51 -4.18
N ARG A 33 -0.99 35.76 -3.24
CA ARG A 33 -2.42 36.00 -3.50
C ARG A 33 -2.74 37.46 -3.81
N ILE A 34 -1.81 38.37 -3.59
CA ILE A 34 -1.98 39.80 -3.90
C ILE A 34 -1.82 40.02 -5.42
N ALA A 35 -2.45 41.07 -5.94
CA ALA A 35 -2.27 41.52 -7.31
C ALA A 35 -0.78 41.87 -7.58
N PRO A 36 -0.24 41.56 -8.77
CA PRO A 36 1.16 41.85 -9.10
C PRO A 36 1.31 43.28 -9.61
N ASP A 37 0.78 44.24 -8.86
CA ASP A 37 0.69 45.66 -9.23
C ASP A 37 1.85 46.50 -8.65
N GLY A 38 2.91 45.84 -8.16
CA GLY A 38 4.01 46.49 -7.46
C GLY A 38 3.78 46.63 -5.95
N SER A 39 2.77 45.98 -5.38
CA SER A 39 2.53 45.92 -3.93
C SER A 39 3.79 45.53 -3.13
N SER A 40 4.12 46.32 -2.10
CA SER A 40 5.30 46.13 -1.26
C SER A 40 5.15 44.95 -0.29
N VAL A 41 6.25 44.21 -0.07
CA VAL A 41 6.31 43.08 0.88
C VAL A 41 7.51 43.19 1.80
N LEU A 42 7.40 42.53 2.96
CA LEU A 42 8.49 42.32 3.90
C LEU A 42 8.41 40.90 4.47
N PHE A 43 9.37 40.04 4.16
CA PHE A 43 9.49 38.73 4.79
C PHE A 43 10.68 38.73 5.74
N GLN A 44 10.49 38.25 6.96
CA GLN A 44 11.53 38.22 7.97
C GLN A 44 11.92 36.79 8.29
N GLY A 45 13.22 36.54 8.44
CA GLY A 45 13.75 35.24 8.84
C GLY A 45 13.43 34.09 7.88
N VAL A 46 13.33 34.37 6.58
CA VAL A 46 13.09 33.34 5.55
C VAL A 46 14.40 32.68 5.13
N SER A 47 14.35 31.41 4.75
CA SER A 47 15.55 30.63 4.47
C SER A 47 15.82 30.55 2.97
N VAL A 48 17.05 30.84 2.53
CA VAL A 48 17.47 30.68 1.13
C VAL A 48 17.58 29.20 0.79
N THR A 49 16.81 28.71 -0.18
CA THR A 49 16.73 27.28 -0.51
C THR A 49 17.38 26.91 -1.84
N ALA A 50 17.53 27.89 -2.74
CA ALA A 50 18.35 27.80 -3.94
C ALA A 50 18.85 29.18 -4.39
N THR A 51 19.96 29.17 -5.11
CA THR A 51 20.56 30.36 -5.71
C THR A 51 20.77 30.09 -7.20
N PHE A 52 20.27 30.99 -8.04
CA PHE A 52 20.43 30.96 -9.49
C PHE A 52 21.02 32.30 -9.96
N PRO A 53 21.56 32.39 -11.18
CA PRO A 53 22.00 33.67 -11.73
C PRO A 53 20.86 34.72 -11.68
N GLY A 54 21.09 35.82 -10.95
CA GLY A 54 20.14 36.93 -10.81
C GLY A 54 18.93 36.70 -9.91
N SER A 55 18.82 35.56 -9.22
CA SER A 55 17.71 35.31 -8.29
C SER A 55 18.06 34.30 -7.19
N VAL A 56 17.35 34.38 -6.07
CA VAL A 56 17.35 33.36 -5.02
C VAL A 56 15.93 32.89 -4.74
N TYR A 57 15.76 31.65 -4.31
CA TYR A 57 14.50 31.17 -3.77
C TYR A 57 14.57 31.16 -2.25
N VAL A 58 13.47 31.58 -1.62
CA VAL A 58 13.35 31.60 -0.16
C VAL A 58 12.10 30.85 0.29
N GLU A 59 12.17 30.23 1.46
CA GLU A 59 11.04 29.55 2.12
C GLU A 59 10.72 30.17 3.47
N ALA A 60 9.43 30.15 3.83
CA ALA A 60 8.99 30.43 5.19
C ALA A 60 9.60 29.40 6.16
N SER A 61 9.82 29.80 7.41
CA SER A 61 10.42 28.94 8.44
C SER A 61 9.58 27.68 8.76
N ASP A 62 8.26 27.81 8.67
CA ASP A 62 7.29 26.71 8.77
C ASP A 62 7.16 25.89 7.46
N ARG A 63 7.86 26.34 6.41
CA ARG A 63 7.88 25.76 5.05
C ARG A 63 6.50 25.67 4.40
N SER A 64 5.56 26.50 4.86
CA SER A 64 4.20 26.58 4.31
C SER A 64 4.16 27.16 2.89
N SER A 65 5.19 27.92 2.51
CA SER A 65 5.32 28.60 1.21
C SER A 65 6.77 28.95 0.91
N GLY A 66 7.10 29.09 -0.38
CA GLY A 66 8.37 29.68 -0.84
C GLY A 66 8.17 30.58 -2.06
N ILE A 67 9.11 31.44 -2.40
CA ILE A 67 8.98 32.39 -3.51
C ILE A 67 10.34 32.76 -4.09
N ARG A 68 10.36 33.08 -5.39
CA ARG A 68 11.54 33.61 -6.07
C ARG A 68 11.75 35.08 -5.72
N ILE A 69 12.98 35.44 -5.40
CA ILE A 69 13.44 36.81 -5.16
C ILE A 69 14.43 37.18 -6.27
N ASP A 70 14.09 38.17 -7.07
CA ASP A 70 14.96 38.71 -8.11
C ASP A 70 15.92 39.71 -7.45
N THR A 71 17.21 39.38 -7.46
CA THR A 71 18.26 40.15 -6.78
C THR A 71 19.62 39.87 -7.40
N SER A 72 20.49 40.89 -7.44
CA SER A 72 21.89 40.73 -7.86
C SER A 72 22.78 40.20 -6.73
N LYS A 73 22.26 40.12 -5.49
CA LYS A 73 22.99 39.60 -4.34
C LYS A 73 23.01 38.08 -4.35
N THR A 74 24.14 37.50 -3.94
CA THR A 74 24.31 36.04 -3.83
C THR A 74 24.25 35.62 -2.37
N PHE A 75 23.57 34.52 -2.11
CA PHE A 75 23.47 33.89 -0.79
C PHE A 75 23.82 32.41 -0.89
N ALA A 76 24.27 31.83 0.21
CA ALA A 76 24.42 30.40 0.30
C ALA A 76 23.09 29.74 0.69
N ILE A 77 22.93 28.49 0.28
CA ILE A 77 21.81 27.66 0.70
C ILE A 77 21.80 27.54 2.23
N GLY A 78 20.64 27.78 2.83
CA GLY A 78 20.41 27.77 4.27
C GLY A 78 20.59 29.14 4.95
N ASP A 79 21.11 30.16 4.26
CA ASP A 79 21.22 31.49 4.85
C ASP A 79 19.81 32.01 5.22
N VAL A 80 19.68 32.55 6.42
CA VAL A 80 18.44 33.17 6.89
C VAL A 80 18.50 34.65 6.53
N VAL A 81 17.50 35.12 5.79
CA VAL A 81 17.45 36.47 5.25
C VAL A 81 16.13 37.15 5.52
N ASP A 82 16.18 38.47 5.65
CA ASP A 82 15.02 39.33 5.50
C ASP A 82 14.95 39.80 4.05
N VAL A 83 13.74 39.87 3.49
CA VAL A 83 13.46 40.25 2.10
C VAL A 83 12.46 41.40 2.11
N SER A 84 12.78 42.50 1.43
CA SER A 84 11.81 43.53 1.10
C SER A 84 11.90 43.89 -0.37
N GLY A 85 10.75 44.19 -0.96
CA GLY A 85 10.62 44.37 -2.40
C GLY A 85 9.18 44.58 -2.83
N THR A 86 8.94 44.46 -4.12
CA THR A 86 7.60 44.55 -4.72
C THR A 86 7.21 43.25 -5.39
N ILE A 87 5.96 42.83 -5.23
CA ILE A 87 5.44 41.62 -5.87
C ILE A 87 5.17 41.87 -7.35
N GLN A 88 5.64 40.94 -8.17
CA GLN A 88 5.49 40.96 -9.62
C GLN A 88 5.21 39.56 -10.16
N THR A 89 5.11 39.44 -11.48
CA THR A 89 4.99 38.16 -12.18
C THR A 89 5.97 38.14 -13.34
N ASP A 90 6.77 37.09 -13.40
CA ASP A 90 7.67 36.85 -14.51
C ASP A 90 6.85 36.68 -15.80
N SER A 91 7.08 37.54 -16.79
CA SER A 91 6.33 37.51 -18.04
C SER A 91 6.64 36.29 -18.92
N THR A 92 7.79 35.66 -18.71
CA THR A 92 8.25 34.47 -19.44
C THR A 92 7.74 33.20 -18.78
N THR A 93 7.99 33.05 -17.47
CA THR A 93 7.66 31.83 -16.76
C THR A 93 6.26 31.84 -16.14
N GLY A 94 5.63 33.01 -15.98
CA GLY A 94 4.35 33.18 -15.28
C GLY A 94 4.43 33.03 -13.76
N GLU A 95 5.63 32.87 -13.20
CA GLU A 95 5.85 32.66 -11.76
C GLU A 95 5.72 33.97 -10.97
N ARG A 96 5.08 33.92 -9.79
CA ARG A 96 5.07 35.03 -8.83
C ARG A 96 6.46 35.18 -8.22
N CYS A 97 7.00 36.40 -8.24
CA CYS A 97 8.30 36.72 -7.67
C CYS A 97 8.31 38.10 -7.01
N VAL A 98 9.41 38.40 -6.32
CA VAL A 98 9.65 39.67 -5.65
C VAL A 98 10.84 40.37 -6.30
N SER A 99 10.66 41.59 -6.79
CA SER A 99 11.78 42.46 -7.14
C SER A 99 12.34 43.06 -5.85
N ALA A 100 13.50 42.60 -5.40
CA ALA A 100 14.07 43.07 -4.13
C ALA A 100 14.52 44.54 -4.20
N LEU A 101 14.35 45.27 -3.10
CA LEU A 101 14.96 46.60 -2.94
C LEU A 101 16.50 46.47 -2.89
N PRO A 102 17.27 47.52 -3.25
CA PRO A 102 18.73 47.43 -3.34
C PRO A 102 19.45 46.92 -2.07
N ASN A 103 18.91 47.24 -0.90
CA ASN A 103 19.47 46.80 0.38
C ASN A 103 19.02 45.39 0.80
N TYR A 104 18.15 44.75 0.03
CA TYR A 104 17.57 43.44 0.30
C TYR A 104 17.92 42.40 -0.80
N PRO A 105 17.87 41.10 -0.50
CA PRO A 105 17.77 40.51 0.83
C PRO A 105 18.95 40.89 1.73
N GLN A 106 18.77 40.74 3.04
CA GLN A 106 19.79 40.97 4.06
C GLN A 106 19.89 39.73 4.95
N ALA A 107 21.08 39.19 5.18
CA ALA A 107 21.27 38.08 6.10
C ALA A 107 21.01 38.52 7.55
N THR A 108 20.22 37.73 8.28
CA THR A 108 19.74 38.08 9.64
C THR A 108 19.95 37.00 10.69
N GLY A 109 20.44 35.81 10.31
CA GLY A 109 20.63 34.70 11.25
C GLY A 109 21.70 33.69 10.87
N ALA A 110 21.86 32.67 11.71
CA ALA A 110 22.74 31.54 11.45
C ALA A 110 22.19 30.68 10.30
N ARG A 111 23.10 30.12 9.50
CA ARG A 111 22.75 29.24 8.39
C ARG A 111 22.08 27.96 8.90
N LEU A 112 20.94 27.62 8.31
CA LEU A 112 20.18 26.42 8.61
C LEU A 112 20.58 25.25 7.71
N THR A 113 20.48 24.02 8.24
CA THR A 113 20.52 22.82 7.42
C THR A 113 19.12 22.54 6.88
N LEU A 114 18.94 22.66 5.57
CA LEU A 114 17.64 22.46 4.93
C LEU A 114 17.44 20.99 4.56
N ARG A 115 16.22 20.49 4.75
CA ARG A 115 15.77 19.17 4.27
C ARG A 115 14.70 19.35 3.20
N PRO A 116 14.79 18.71 2.03
CA PRO A 116 13.77 18.87 1.00
C PRO A 116 12.41 18.31 1.44
N PHE A 117 11.34 18.85 0.86
CA PHE A 117 9.99 18.32 1.06
C PHE A 117 9.77 17.13 0.14
N CYS A 118 9.45 15.96 0.68
CA CYS A 118 8.85 14.87 -0.09
C CYS A 118 7.34 15.00 0.05
N LEU A 119 6.57 15.03 -1.04
CA LEU A 119 5.11 14.94 -1.00
C LEU A 119 4.72 13.45 -1.12
N PRO A 120 4.53 12.70 -0.02
CA PRO A 120 4.15 11.30 -0.14
C PRO A 120 2.71 11.24 -0.66
N GLY A 121 2.45 10.44 -1.70
CA GLY A 121 1.09 10.22 -2.23
C GLY A 121 0.40 11.44 -2.85
N ARG A 122 1.09 12.56 -3.08
CA ARG A 122 0.56 13.73 -3.81
C ARG A 122 1.44 14.04 -4.99
N ALA A 123 0.82 14.15 -6.16
CA ALA A 123 1.53 14.60 -7.34
C ALA A 123 2.06 16.02 -7.13
N VAL A 124 3.28 16.28 -7.60
CA VAL A 124 3.82 17.66 -7.63
C VAL A 124 2.90 18.58 -8.45
N THR A 125 2.19 18.00 -9.41
CA THR A 125 1.26 18.64 -10.34
C THR A 125 -0.19 18.75 -9.86
N GLY A 126 -0.58 18.17 -8.72
CA GLY A 126 -1.94 18.26 -8.17
C GLY A 126 -3.09 17.82 -9.10
N GLY A 127 -3.68 16.64 -8.87
CA GLY A 127 -4.94 16.19 -9.49
C GLY A 127 -4.88 15.79 -10.97
N ASP A 128 -5.83 14.96 -11.40
CA ASP A 128 -5.83 14.17 -12.66
C ASP A 128 -5.99 14.95 -13.98
N ALA A 129 -5.87 16.28 -14.00
CA ALA A 129 -6.35 17.07 -15.14
C ALA A 129 -5.37 18.07 -15.76
N GLY A 130 -4.07 18.08 -15.42
CA GLY A 130 -3.07 18.88 -16.17
C GLY A 130 -3.38 20.38 -16.33
N LEU A 131 -4.32 20.93 -15.56
CA LEU A 131 -4.76 22.32 -15.57
C LEU A 131 -4.57 22.85 -14.16
N GLN A 132 -3.63 23.79 -13.98
CA GLN A 132 -3.33 24.33 -12.67
C GLN A 132 -3.85 25.74 -12.41
N LYS A 133 -4.54 25.80 -11.27
CA LYS A 133 -4.87 26.94 -10.42
C LYS A 133 -3.62 27.32 -9.61
N GLY A 134 -3.34 28.62 -9.44
CA GLY A 134 -2.13 29.15 -8.76
C GLY A 134 -1.45 30.34 -9.44
N ILE A 135 -1.97 30.79 -10.57
CA ILE A 135 -1.64 32.05 -11.24
C ILE A 135 -2.82 32.99 -10.98
N ALA A 136 -2.55 34.26 -10.67
CA ALA A 136 -3.52 35.33 -10.39
C ALA A 136 -4.98 34.89 -10.09
N GLY A 137 -5.36 34.79 -8.80
CA GLY A 137 -6.77 34.77 -8.38
C GLY A 137 -7.36 33.49 -7.79
N ASP A 138 -6.61 32.51 -7.29
CA ASP A 138 -7.23 31.36 -6.59
C ASP A 138 -6.32 30.69 -5.52
N CYS A 139 -6.94 30.05 -4.51
CA CYS A 139 -6.47 30.02 -3.12
C CYS A 139 -5.78 28.73 -2.62
N ASN A 140 -5.69 27.63 -3.37
CA ASN A 140 -5.29 26.34 -2.77
C ASN A 140 -4.29 25.51 -3.60
N LEU A 141 -2.98 25.81 -3.46
CA LEU A 141 -1.83 24.88 -3.24
C LEU A 141 -0.49 25.63 -3.40
N ASN A 142 0.34 25.64 -2.35
CA ASN A 142 1.41 26.63 -2.09
C ASN A 142 2.86 26.17 -2.40
N THR A 143 3.02 25.12 -3.21
CA THR A 143 4.31 24.40 -3.34
C THR A 143 5.31 25.00 -4.33
N ILE A 144 4.90 25.94 -5.20
CA ILE A 144 5.84 26.71 -6.04
C ILE A 144 6.78 27.50 -5.12
N GLY A 145 8.07 27.48 -5.41
CA GLY A 145 9.14 28.09 -4.62
C GLY A 145 9.65 27.23 -3.46
N LEU A 146 9.08 26.04 -3.23
CA LEU A 146 9.60 25.09 -2.23
C LEU A 146 10.68 24.18 -2.82
N LEU A 147 11.65 23.82 -1.99
CA LEU A 147 12.66 22.79 -2.17
C LEU A 147 12.04 21.42 -1.92
N MET A 148 12.09 20.60 -2.96
CA MET A 148 11.39 19.33 -3.02
C MET A 148 12.32 18.23 -3.50
N THR A 149 12.02 16.99 -3.12
CA THR A 149 12.60 15.80 -3.74
C THR A 149 11.50 15.01 -4.43
N ILE A 150 11.73 14.67 -5.69
CA ILE A 150 10.93 13.68 -6.43
C ILE A 150 11.79 12.47 -6.73
N CYS A 151 11.21 11.28 -6.64
CA CYS A 151 11.87 10.03 -7.00
C CYS A 151 11.01 9.30 -8.03
N GLY A 152 11.64 8.73 -9.05
CA GLY A 152 10.92 7.89 -10.00
C GLY A 152 11.69 7.64 -11.29
N PRO A 153 11.05 6.95 -12.25
CA PRO A 153 11.70 6.60 -13.50
C PRO A 153 11.95 7.81 -14.38
N VAL A 154 13.14 7.84 -14.98
CA VAL A 154 13.49 8.82 -16.01
C VAL A 154 12.76 8.47 -17.30
N SER A 155 12.16 9.47 -17.93
CA SER A 155 11.53 9.38 -19.25
C SER A 155 11.69 10.73 -19.97
N ASP A 156 11.43 10.77 -21.29
CA ASP A 156 11.38 11.98 -22.13
C ASP A 156 12.56 12.97 -21.91
N PHE A 157 13.55 13.01 -22.81
CA PHE A 157 14.69 13.93 -22.77
C PHE A 157 14.98 14.50 -24.17
N ASP A 158 15.67 15.65 -24.25
CA ASP A 158 15.84 16.38 -25.52
C ASP A 158 16.73 15.67 -26.56
N ASP A 159 17.71 14.86 -26.13
CA ASP A 159 18.58 14.03 -26.98
C ASP A 159 19.31 12.97 -26.12
N PRO A 160 19.16 11.64 -26.36
CA PRO A 160 19.84 10.59 -25.58
C PRO A 160 21.36 10.54 -25.76
N VAL A 161 21.89 11.22 -26.78
CA VAL A 161 23.29 11.11 -27.22
C VAL A 161 24.10 12.37 -26.88
N LYS A 162 23.49 13.38 -26.25
CA LYS A 162 24.10 14.68 -25.94
C LYS A 162 23.88 15.12 -24.49
N PRO A 163 24.62 16.14 -24.01
CA PRO A 163 24.34 16.75 -22.70
C PRO A 163 22.91 17.28 -22.67
N VAL A 164 22.18 16.91 -21.63
CA VAL A 164 20.74 17.11 -21.53
C VAL A 164 20.47 18.37 -20.71
N ASN A 165 19.54 19.22 -21.15
CA ASN A 165 19.12 20.41 -20.40
C ASN A 165 17.85 20.16 -19.57
N TRP A 166 17.09 19.12 -19.91
CA TRP A 166 15.93 18.68 -19.14
C TRP A 166 15.59 17.22 -19.43
N PHE A 167 14.93 16.56 -18.47
CA PHE A 167 14.30 15.25 -18.64
C PHE A 167 12.99 15.21 -17.84
N LYS A 168 12.20 14.14 -17.92
CA LYS A 168 11.05 13.95 -17.02
C LYS A 168 11.28 12.82 -16.03
N VAL A 169 10.73 13.00 -14.83
CA VAL A 169 10.64 11.96 -13.80
C VAL A 169 9.16 11.71 -13.55
N ALA A 170 8.72 10.46 -13.66
CA ALA A 170 7.37 10.13 -13.20
C ALA A 170 7.33 10.19 -11.68
N ASP A 171 6.43 11.00 -11.11
CA ASP A 171 6.21 11.02 -9.67
C ASP A 171 5.49 9.73 -9.20
N PRO A 172 5.27 9.53 -7.88
CA PRO A 172 4.60 8.33 -7.38
C PRO A 172 3.19 8.06 -7.94
N LYS A 173 2.56 9.04 -8.61
CA LYS A 173 1.27 8.85 -9.32
C LYS A 173 1.44 8.59 -10.82
N GLY A 174 2.67 8.38 -11.28
CA GLY A 174 3.00 8.22 -12.69
C GLY A 174 3.00 9.53 -13.48
N ILE A 175 2.83 10.69 -12.84
CA ILE A 175 2.79 11.97 -13.55
C ILE A 175 4.21 12.39 -13.88
N LYS A 176 4.49 12.56 -15.18
CA LYS A 176 5.80 12.97 -15.67
C LYS A 176 6.07 14.45 -15.39
N VAL A 177 6.93 14.73 -14.42
CA VAL A 177 7.37 16.07 -14.03
C VAL A 177 8.66 16.42 -14.77
N LYS A 178 8.68 17.56 -15.47
CA LYS A 178 9.88 18.07 -16.15
C LYS A 178 10.92 18.55 -15.11
N VAL A 179 12.14 18.08 -15.26
CA VAL A 179 13.31 18.43 -14.44
C VAL A 179 14.26 19.23 -15.31
N ILE A 180 14.57 20.45 -14.90
CA ILE A 180 15.52 21.34 -15.58
C ILE A 180 16.86 21.20 -14.88
N VAL A 181 17.89 20.84 -15.64
CA VAL A 181 19.25 20.59 -15.15
C VAL A 181 20.25 21.63 -15.65
N PRO A 182 21.40 21.81 -14.99
CA PRO A 182 22.44 22.70 -15.48
C PRO A 182 22.94 22.22 -16.85
N SER A 183 23.22 23.17 -17.75
CA SER A 183 23.75 22.86 -19.08
C SER A 183 25.02 22.02 -19.01
N GLY A 184 25.15 21.04 -19.89
CA GLY A 184 26.32 20.16 -19.93
C GLY A 184 26.21 18.90 -19.07
N MET A 185 25.11 18.71 -18.33
CA MET A 185 24.87 17.48 -17.57
C MET A 185 24.70 16.28 -18.50
N LYS A 186 25.42 15.18 -18.21
CA LYS A 186 25.22 13.91 -18.90
C LYS A 186 24.28 13.04 -18.07
N ILE A 187 23.27 12.46 -18.72
CA ILE A 187 22.44 11.41 -18.13
C ILE A 187 23.13 10.08 -18.40
N ASP A 188 23.34 9.29 -17.35
CA ASP A 188 23.80 7.91 -17.49
C ASP A 188 22.61 7.02 -17.84
N MET A 189 22.76 6.11 -18.80
CA MET A 189 21.66 5.23 -19.23
C MET A 189 21.25 4.23 -18.15
N ASP A 190 22.07 4.03 -17.11
CA ASP A 190 21.73 3.24 -15.92
C ASP A 190 20.74 3.95 -14.98
N TRP A 191 20.33 5.19 -15.28
CA TRP A 191 19.36 5.99 -14.52
C TRP A 191 17.91 5.56 -14.78
N ALA A 192 17.62 4.27 -14.68
CA ALA A 192 16.25 3.77 -14.76
C ALA A 192 15.34 4.44 -13.71
N HIS A 193 15.89 4.85 -12.55
CA HIS A 193 15.24 5.67 -11.53
C HIS A 193 16.22 6.66 -10.90
N VAL A 194 15.74 7.87 -10.63
CA VAL A 194 16.52 8.94 -9.99
C VAL A 194 15.74 9.59 -8.85
N ALA A 195 16.48 10.07 -7.86
CA ALA A 195 16.00 11.06 -6.91
C ALA A 195 16.51 12.43 -7.34
N VAL A 196 15.60 13.38 -7.53
CA VAL A 196 15.88 14.75 -7.97
C VAL A 196 15.49 15.70 -6.86
N THR A 197 16.45 16.46 -6.34
CA THR A 197 16.20 17.52 -5.36
C THR A 197 16.27 18.89 -6.02
N GLY A 198 15.20 19.67 -5.97
CA GLY A 198 15.20 20.99 -6.62
C GLY A 198 14.04 21.86 -6.20
N ILE A 199 13.99 23.05 -6.77
CA ILE A 199 12.92 24.00 -6.52
C ILE A 199 11.74 23.68 -7.43
N CYS A 200 10.56 23.48 -6.84
CA CYS A 200 9.33 23.45 -7.60
C CYS A 200 9.05 24.83 -8.16
N SER A 201 9.07 24.96 -9.49
CA SER A 201 8.83 26.19 -10.23
C SER A 201 7.80 25.91 -11.32
N ALA A 202 7.56 26.88 -12.19
CA ALA A 202 6.67 26.74 -13.32
C ALA A 202 7.32 27.31 -14.59
N GLU A 203 6.94 26.76 -15.74
CA GLU A 203 7.25 27.28 -17.07
C GLU A 203 5.95 27.43 -17.88
N LYS A 204 5.95 28.35 -18.84
CA LYS A 204 4.85 28.55 -19.76
C LYS A 204 5.18 27.92 -21.12
N GLU A 205 4.46 26.89 -21.51
CA GLU A 205 4.60 26.19 -22.79
C GLU A 205 3.26 26.21 -23.54
N ASN A 206 3.25 26.73 -24.78
CA ASN A 206 2.03 26.83 -25.62
C ASN A 206 0.84 27.51 -24.93
N GLY A 207 1.10 28.49 -24.07
CA GLY A 207 0.06 29.19 -23.30
C GLY A 207 -0.45 28.44 -22.08
N LEU A 208 -0.07 27.17 -21.91
CA LEU A 208 -0.31 26.37 -20.71
C LEU A 208 0.88 26.49 -19.75
N MET A 209 0.61 26.32 -18.47
CA MET A 209 1.61 26.44 -17.43
C MET A 209 1.90 25.06 -16.86
N THR A 210 3.16 24.67 -16.91
CA THR A 210 3.63 23.35 -16.49
C THR A 210 4.56 23.49 -15.30
N ARG A 211 4.39 22.62 -14.31
CA ARG A 211 5.33 22.56 -13.19
C ARG A 211 6.62 21.89 -13.60
N VAL A 212 7.71 22.43 -13.06
CA VAL A 212 9.05 21.93 -13.28
C VAL A 212 9.79 21.83 -11.95
N ILE A 213 10.78 20.95 -11.87
CA ILE A 213 11.78 20.97 -10.80
C ILE A 213 13.06 21.56 -11.37
N LYS A 214 13.48 22.72 -10.87
CA LYS A 214 14.78 23.32 -11.19
C LYS A 214 15.81 22.81 -10.21
N VAL A 215 16.75 21.97 -10.65
CA VAL A 215 17.83 21.49 -9.78
C VAL A 215 18.87 22.59 -9.56
N ARG A 216 19.54 22.56 -8.41
CA ARG A 216 20.50 23.61 -8.03
C ARG A 216 21.89 23.28 -8.56
N SER A 217 22.20 22.00 -8.67
CA SER A 217 23.45 21.49 -9.23
C SER A 217 23.28 20.08 -9.80
N ALA A 218 24.27 19.57 -10.54
CA ALA A 218 24.25 18.19 -11.03
C ALA A 218 24.20 17.16 -9.89
N GLY A 219 24.76 17.48 -8.70
CA GLY A 219 24.74 16.60 -7.53
C GLY A 219 23.35 16.41 -6.90
N ASP A 220 22.36 17.21 -7.31
CA ASP A 220 20.98 17.08 -6.86
C ASP A 220 20.19 16.01 -7.63
N VAL A 221 20.73 15.48 -8.74
CA VAL A 221 20.19 14.33 -9.44
C VAL A 221 21.02 13.13 -9.08
N VAL A 222 20.42 12.18 -8.39
CA VAL A 222 21.13 11.02 -7.86
C VAL A 222 20.42 9.76 -8.31
N SER A 223 21.13 8.91 -9.06
CA SER A 223 20.68 7.54 -9.35
C SER A 223 20.38 6.79 -8.06
N GLU A 224 19.22 6.14 -7.98
CA GLU A 224 18.88 5.27 -6.85
C GLU A 224 19.93 4.17 -6.67
N GLN A 225 20.42 3.62 -7.79
CA GLN A 225 21.43 2.56 -7.82
C GLN A 225 22.77 3.05 -7.26
N SER A 226 23.34 4.12 -7.82
CA SER A 226 24.65 4.61 -7.41
C SER A 226 24.65 5.12 -5.96
N TRP A 227 23.53 5.69 -5.50
CA TRP A 227 23.40 6.06 -4.09
C TRP A 227 23.43 4.83 -3.18
N ALA A 228 22.67 3.79 -3.51
CA ALA A 228 22.60 2.58 -2.68
C ALA A 228 23.96 1.87 -2.64
N GLU A 229 24.65 1.76 -3.78
CA GLU A 229 26.02 1.24 -3.85
C GLU A 229 26.99 2.03 -2.98
N ASN A 230 26.93 3.36 -3.02
CA ASN A 230 27.79 4.20 -2.18
C ASN A 230 27.45 4.09 -0.70
N LYS A 231 26.17 3.94 -0.34
CA LYS A 231 25.75 3.68 1.04
C LYS A 231 26.29 2.33 1.52
N VAL A 232 26.15 1.27 0.72
CA VAL A 232 26.65 -0.08 1.04
C VAL A 232 28.17 -0.11 1.26
N LYS A 233 28.95 0.64 0.48
CA LYS A 233 30.41 0.78 0.69
C LYS A 233 30.80 1.32 2.06
N THR A 234 29.90 2.08 2.70
CA THR A 234 30.12 2.66 4.03
C THR A 234 29.53 1.83 5.16
N MET A 235 28.79 0.77 4.84
CA MET A 235 28.18 -0.12 5.84
C MET A 235 29.17 -1.21 6.25
N THR A 236 29.15 -1.54 7.53
CA THR A 236 29.77 -2.74 8.07
C THR A 236 29.04 -4.00 7.59
N LEU A 237 29.71 -5.16 7.63
CA LEU A 237 29.07 -6.44 7.32
C LEU A 237 27.85 -6.70 8.21
N ASP A 238 27.92 -6.31 9.48
CA ASP A 238 26.85 -6.50 10.46
C ASP A 238 25.60 -5.68 10.11
N GLU A 239 25.79 -4.42 9.69
CA GLU A 239 24.70 -3.58 9.18
C GLU A 239 24.11 -4.15 7.90
N LYS A 240 24.94 -4.66 6.98
CA LYS A 240 24.48 -5.25 5.72
C LYS A 240 23.63 -6.50 5.95
N ILE A 241 24.09 -7.43 6.79
CA ILE A 241 23.34 -8.64 7.14
C ILE A 241 22.05 -8.26 7.88
N GLY A 242 22.13 -7.30 8.81
CA GLY A 242 20.97 -6.80 9.55
C GLY A 242 19.84 -6.31 8.66
N GLN A 243 20.18 -5.58 7.59
CA GLN A 243 19.21 -5.08 6.63
C GLN A 243 18.44 -6.19 5.88
N MET A 244 18.92 -7.42 5.90
CA MET A 244 18.28 -8.57 5.28
C MET A 244 17.27 -9.28 6.19
N PHE A 245 17.02 -8.81 7.41
CA PHE A 245 16.08 -9.44 8.33
C PHE A 245 14.83 -8.61 8.60
N GLN A 246 13.70 -9.31 8.63
CA GLN A 246 12.42 -8.82 9.12
C GLN A 246 11.92 -9.68 10.28
N VAL A 247 11.56 -9.05 11.40
CA VAL A 247 11.08 -9.74 12.61
C VAL A 247 9.73 -9.19 13.09
N ARG A 248 9.14 -9.80 14.12
CA ARG A 248 7.92 -9.29 14.78
C ARG A 248 8.22 -8.90 16.22
N PHE A 249 7.41 -8.01 16.76
CA PHE A 249 7.38 -7.66 18.18
C PHE A 249 5.96 -7.80 18.73
N ASP A 250 5.86 -8.06 20.03
CA ASP A 250 4.59 -8.09 20.77
C ASP A 250 4.27 -6.71 21.35
N GLY A 251 2.98 -6.35 21.31
CA GLY A 251 2.43 -5.10 21.83
C GLY A 251 2.54 -3.92 20.87
N ASP A 252 2.00 -2.79 21.32
CA ASP A 252 2.00 -1.48 20.66
C ASP A 252 2.75 -0.42 21.48
N VAL A 253 3.58 -0.86 22.43
CA VAL A 253 4.41 0.00 23.29
C VAL A 253 5.88 -0.30 23.02
N PHE A 254 6.63 0.74 22.66
CA PHE A 254 8.06 0.61 22.40
C PHE A 254 8.85 0.37 23.69
N THR A 255 9.72 -0.65 23.68
CA THR A 255 10.48 -1.09 24.87
C THR A 255 11.99 -1.07 24.63
N ASP A 256 12.78 -1.09 25.69
CA ASP A 256 14.24 -1.17 25.59
C ASP A 256 14.72 -2.49 24.98
N ALA A 257 14.00 -3.59 25.15
CA ALA A 257 14.31 -4.86 24.49
C ALA A 257 14.16 -4.76 22.96
N MET A 258 13.10 -4.07 22.49
CA MET A 258 12.92 -3.79 21.05
C MET A 258 14.02 -2.88 20.54
N ARG A 259 14.37 -1.82 21.30
CA ARG A 259 15.50 -0.93 20.98
C ARG A 259 16.80 -1.71 20.80
N GLN A 260 17.15 -2.54 21.77
CA GLN A 260 18.35 -3.39 21.73
C GLN A 260 18.32 -4.32 20.52
N THR A 261 17.18 -4.94 20.23
CA THR A 261 17.04 -5.84 19.07
C THR A 261 17.25 -5.08 17.75
N ILE A 262 16.65 -3.91 17.58
CA ILE A 262 16.83 -3.06 16.39
C ILE A 262 18.29 -2.63 16.23
N GLN A 263 18.91 -2.16 17.32
CA GLN A 263 20.26 -1.57 17.28
C GLN A 263 21.36 -2.63 17.15
N ASN A 264 21.24 -3.76 17.86
CA ASN A 264 22.27 -4.81 17.84
C ASN A 264 22.27 -5.59 16.53
N TYR A 265 21.10 -5.84 15.94
CA TYR A 265 20.98 -6.59 14.69
C TYR A 265 20.81 -5.69 13.46
N HIS A 266 20.80 -4.37 13.60
CA HIS A 266 20.64 -3.41 12.50
C HIS A 266 19.48 -3.74 11.55
N LEU A 267 18.30 -4.06 12.12
CA LEU A 267 17.19 -4.69 11.40
C LEU A 267 16.77 -3.95 10.12
N GLY A 268 16.43 -4.74 9.09
CA GLY A 268 15.90 -4.26 7.83
C GLY A 268 14.43 -3.90 7.89
N GLY A 269 13.64 -4.67 8.65
CA GLY A 269 12.22 -4.42 8.78
C GLY A 269 11.55 -5.10 9.96
N ILE A 270 10.27 -4.77 10.12
CA ILE A 270 9.33 -5.34 11.10
C ILE A 270 8.07 -5.78 10.35
N ILE A 271 7.43 -6.85 10.81
CA ILE A 271 6.11 -7.28 10.37
C ILE A 271 5.13 -7.22 11.54
N TYR A 272 3.96 -6.64 11.31
CA TYR A 272 2.88 -6.53 12.28
C TYR A 272 1.84 -7.64 12.12
N PHE A 273 1.29 -8.05 13.26
CA PHE A 273 0.09 -8.87 13.31
C PHE A 273 -0.89 -8.32 14.34
N GLN A 274 -2.18 -8.49 14.06
CA GLN A 274 -3.24 -8.16 15.00
C GLN A 274 -3.12 -8.96 16.30
N TYR A 275 -2.84 -10.26 16.21
CA TYR A 275 -2.74 -11.14 17.39
C TYR A 275 -1.50 -10.87 18.25
N ASN A 276 -0.49 -10.17 17.72
CA ASN A 276 0.64 -9.65 18.51
C ASN A 276 0.29 -8.31 19.18
N GLY A 277 -0.90 -7.75 18.93
CA GLY A 277 -1.35 -6.50 19.55
C GLY A 277 -0.86 -5.24 18.85
N ASN A 278 -0.21 -5.33 17.69
CA ASN A 278 0.37 -4.15 17.02
C ASN A 278 -0.69 -3.26 16.34
N LEU A 279 -1.89 -3.79 16.07
CA LEU A 279 -2.89 -3.22 15.15
C LEU A 279 -4.31 -3.15 15.76
N ASN A 280 -4.39 -3.02 17.08
CA ASN A 280 -5.66 -2.96 17.82
C ASN A 280 -6.25 -1.55 17.90
N ASP A 281 -5.40 -0.53 17.91
CA ASP A 281 -5.79 0.88 17.93
C ASP A 281 -4.94 1.69 16.93
N PRO A 282 -5.55 2.33 15.91
CA PRO A 282 -4.79 3.03 14.87
C PRO A 282 -3.85 4.11 15.38
N THR A 283 -4.22 4.82 16.44
CA THR A 283 -3.42 5.92 17.01
C THR A 283 -2.18 5.36 17.69
N ARG A 284 -2.35 4.30 18.48
CA ARG A 284 -1.22 3.61 19.13
C ARG A 284 -0.31 2.94 18.12
N SER A 285 -0.86 2.29 17.09
CA SER A 285 -0.08 1.71 16.00
C SER A 285 0.78 2.77 15.28
N ALA A 286 0.21 3.94 14.98
CA ALA A 286 0.94 5.04 14.37
C ALA A 286 2.08 5.56 15.27
N GLN A 287 1.82 5.73 16.57
CA GLN A 287 2.85 6.13 17.53
C GLN A 287 3.96 5.07 17.64
N PHE A 288 3.59 3.80 17.75
CA PHE A 288 4.53 2.69 17.82
C PHE A 288 5.44 2.62 16.58
N SER A 289 4.86 2.78 15.38
CA SER A 289 5.62 2.88 14.14
C SER A 289 6.60 4.06 14.14
N ASN A 290 6.19 5.23 14.62
CA ASN A 290 7.08 6.39 14.75
C ASN A 290 8.23 6.15 15.74
N ASP A 291 7.98 5.43 16.84
CA ASP A 291 9.01 5.09 17.83
C ASP A 291 10.03 4.09 17.27
N LEU A 292 9.57 3.06 16.54
CA LEU A 292 10.42 2.12 15.82
C LEU A 292 11.29 2.82 14.77
N GLN A 293 10.70 3.71 13.97
CA GLN A 293 11.44 4.49 12.97
C GLN A 293 12.46 5.42 13.64
N SER A 294 12.09 6.07 14.74
CA SER A 294 13.01 6.93 15.51
C SER A 294 14.21 6.14 16.05
N CYS A 295 13.99 4.91 16.52
CA CYS A 295 15.06 4.02 16.95
C CYS A 295 16.01 3.65 15.80
N ALA A 296 15.47 3.28 14.64
CA ALA A 296 16.26 2.84 13.50
C ALA A 296 17.01 3.99 12.79
N VAL A 297 16.42 5.18 12.75
CA VAL A 297 17.04 6.39 12.16
C VAL A 297 18.11 6.97 13.09
N GLY A 298 17.94 6.86 14.40
CA GLY A 298 18.86 7.40 15.40
C GLY A 298 18.78 8.92 15.55
N THR A 299 19.40 9.45 16.61
CA THR A 299 19.35 10.87 16.96
C THR A 299 20.15 11.77 16.00
N ASP A 300 21.14 11.20 15.30
CA ASP A 300 21.94 11.91 14.29
C ASP A 300 21.28 11.90 12.89
N GLY A 301 20.19 11.13 12.72
CA GLY A 301 19.47 10.99 11.47
C GLY A 301 20.20 10.20 10.38
N LYS A 302 21.26 9.44 10.72
CA LYS A 302 22.10 8.73 9.73
C LYS A 302 21.79 7.24 9.60
N GLY A 303 20.99 6.71 10.53
CA GLY A 303 20.52 5.33 10.53
C GLY A 303 19.63 4.99 9.33
N ILE A 304 19.28 3.72 9.19
CA ILE A 304 18.50 3.22 8.06
C ILE A 304 17.07 2.94 8.55
N PRO A 305 16.04 3.61 8.00
CA PRO A 305 14.65 3.42 8.39
C PRO A 305 14.16 2.01 8.08
N LEU A 306 13.14 1.55 8.80
CA LEU A 306 12.59 0.19 8.69
C LEU A 306 11.57 0.07 7.56
N LEU A 307 11.57 -1.08 6.89
CA LEU A 307 10.35 -1.57 6.22
C LEU A 307 9.40 -2.07 7.31
N ILE A 308 8.17 -1.58 7.36
CA ILE A 308 7.16 -2.02 8.33
C ILE A 308 6.00 -2.58 7.51
N SER A 309 5.76 -3.89 7.62
CA SER A 309 4.79 -4.60 6.78
C SER A 309 3.66 -5.27 7.55
N MET A 310 2.62 -5.68 6.83
CA MET A 310 1.55 -6.56 7.32
C MET A 310 0.87 -7.29 6.15
N ASP A 311 0.09 -8.34 6.43
CA ASP A 311 -0.76 -8.98 5.42
C ASP A 311 -2.18 -8.36 5.41
N GLN A 312 -2.39 -7.27 4.68
CA GLN A 312 -3.72 -6.67 4.54
C GLN A 312 -4.33 -7.05 3.18
N GLU A 313 -4.55 -8.34 2.95
CA GLU A 313 -5.05 -8.88 1.67
C GLU A 313 -6.54 -8.56 1.41
N GLY A 314 -7.31 -8.44 2.49
CA GLY A 314 -8.76 -8.34 2.45
C GLY A 314 -9.50 -9.66 2.67
N GLY A 315 -10.80 -9.58 2.94
CA GLY A 315 -11.64 -10.75 3.20
C GLY A 315 -11.13 -11.56 4.39
N ARG A 316 -10.72 -12.82 4.18
CA ARG A 316 -10.26 -13.70 5.27
C ARG A 316 -8.99 -13.19 5.98
N VAL A 317 -8.10 -12.48 5.28
CA VAL A 317 -6.81 -12.06 5.82
C VAL A 317 -6.76 -10.54 5.92
N THR A 318 -7.06 -10.03 7.11
CA THR A 318 -6.95 -8.60 7.48
C THR A 318 -6.34 -8.49 8.86
N ARG A 319 -5.68 -7.37 9.15
CA ARG A 319 -4.91 -7.17 10.40
C ARG A 319 -5.33 -5.91 11.15
N ILE A 320 -5.74 -4.85 10.45
CA ILE A 320 -6.10 -3.58 11.08
C ILE A 320 -7.47 -3.69 11.73
N THR A 321 -7.52 -3.59 13.06
CA THR A 321 -8.79 -3.59 13.80
C THR A 321 -9.60 -2.34 13.47
N GLY A 322 -10.87 -2.53 13.08
CA GLY A 322 -11.76 -1.44 12.70
C GLY A 322 -11.52 -0.87 11.28
N GLY A 323 -10.44 -1.28 10.61
CA GLY A 323 -10.16 -0.91 9.22
C GLY A 323 -11.16 -1.49 8.22
N ALA A 324 -11.06 -1.06 6.97
CA ALA A 324 -11.78 -1.72 5.88
C ALA A 324 -11.27 -3.15 5.72
N ASP A 325 -12.20 -4.09 5.53
CA ASP A 325 -11.91 -5.50 5.34
C ASP A 325 -12.02 -5.91 3.86
N PHE A 326 -12.91 -5.28 3.07
CA PHE A 326 -13.28 -5.72 1.71
C PHE A 326 -13.81 -7.18 1.67
N PRO A 327 -14.47 -7.60 0.57
CA PRO A 327 -14.95 -8.96 0.48
C PRO A 327 -13.82 -9.98 0.22
N GLY A 328 -12.61 -9.54 -0.13
CA GLY A 328 -11.46 -10.40 -0.44
C GLY A 328 -11.33 -10.75 -1.93
N ASN A 329 -10.22 -11.37 -2.29
CA ASN A 329 -9.78 -11.49 -3.68
C ASN A 329 -10.73 -12.29 -4.56
N MET A 330 -11.30 -13.41 -4.11
CA MET A 330 -12.22 -14.18 -4.95
C MET A 330 -13.51 -13.41 -5.26
N ALA A 331 -14.02 -12.61 -4.32
CA ALA A 331 -15.15 -11.73 -4.59
C ALA A 331 -14.79 -10.59 -5.56
N LEU A 332 -13.59 -10.01 -5.44
CA LEU A 332 -13.10 -9.02 -6.40
C LEU A 332 -12.96 -9.65 -7.80
N GLY A 333 -12.41 -10.86 -7.88
CA GLY A 333 -12.38 -11.64 -9.10
C GLY A 333 -13.76 -11.88 -9.69
N ALA A 334 -14.73 -12.26 -8.84
CA ALA A 334 -16.11 -12.48 -9.22
C ALA A 334 -16.78 -11.23 -9.83
N SER A 335 -16.38 -10.04 -9.38
CA SER A 335 -16.89 -8.77 -9.92
C SER A 335 -16.43 -8.48 -11.35
N ARG A 336 -15.34 -9.11 -11.82
CA ARG A 336 -14.65 -8.80 -13.10
C ARG A 336 -14.23 -7.33 -13.27
N SER A 337 -14.33 -6.51 -12.22
CA SER A 337 -13.98 -5.10 -12.23
C SER A 337 -12.58 -4.87 -11.67
N THR A 338 -11.64 -4.50 -12.55
CA THR A 338 -10.32 -4.02 -12.12
C THR A 338 -10.42 -2.75 -11.28
N ASP A 339 -11.45 -1.94 -11.47
CA ASP A 339 -11.68 -0.73 -10.67
C ASP A 339 -11.93 -1.07 -9.19
N MET A 340 -12.63 -2.18 -8.91
CA MET A 340 -12.84 -2.65 -7.53
C MET A 340 -11.54 -3.17 -6.89
N ALA A 341 -10.69 -3.84 -7.67
CA ALA A 341 -9.38 -4.29 -7.19
C ALA A 341 -8.44 -3.10 -6.94
N TYR A 342 -8.43 -2.11 -7.84
CA TYR A 342 -7.71 -0.85 -7.66
C TYR A 342 -8.19 -0.10 -6.40
N LEU A 343 -9.50 0.02 -6.23
CA LEU A 343 -10.11 0.66 -5.05
C LEU A 343 -9.71 -0.04 -3.75
N ALA A 344 -9.70 -1.37 -3.72
CA ALA A 344 -9.22 -2.15 -2.58
C ALA A 344 -7.76 -1.80 -2.25
N GLY A 345 -6.87 -1.87 -3.24
CA GLY A 345 -5.46 -1.50 -3.07
C GLY A 345 -5.27 -0.06 -2.58
N THR A 346 -6.04 0.91 -3.09
CA THR A 346 -5.97 2.31 -2.65
C THR A 346 -6.38 2.47 -1.19
N VAL A 347 -7.51 1.88 -0.80
CA VAL A 347 -8.02 1.95 0.59
C VAL A 347 -7.05 1.28 1.56
N PHE A 348 -6.63 0.04 1.28
CA PHE A 348 -5.67 -0.66 2.13
C PHE A 348 -4.35 0.10 2.23
N GLY A 349 -3.83 0.59 1.10
CA GLY A 349 -2.63 1.41 1.10
C GLY A 349 -2.77 2.64 1.99
N SER A 350 -3.92 3.31 1.98
CA SER A 350 -4.18 4.48 2.82
C SER A 350 -4.21 4.13 4.32
N GLU A 351 -4.88 3.04 4.70
CA GLU A 351 -4.97 2.61 6.10
C GLU A 351 -3.64 2.09 6.65
N ILE A 352 -2.89 1.33 5.84
CA ILE A 352 -1.53 0.85 6.18
C ILE A 352 -0.61 2.04 6.46
N LYS A 353 -0.66 3.08 5.61
CA LYS A 353 0.12 4.31 5.82
C LYS A 353 -0.33 5.06 7.05
N ALA A 354 -1.63 5.13 7.32
CA ALA A 354 -2.16 5.83 8.51
C ALA A 354 -1.60 5.25 9.82
N VAL A 355 -1.40 3.92 9.89
CA VAL A 355 -0.83 3.26 11.07
C VAL A 355 0.71 3.20 11.07
N GLY A 356 1.36 3.87 10.11
CA GLY A 356 2.83 4.00 10.03
C GLY A 356 3.55 2.81 9.39
N ALA A 357 2.81 1.82 8.88
CA ALA A 357 3.37 0.79 8.02
C ALA A 357 3.58 1.34 6.60
N ASN A 358 4.45 0.69 5.81
CA ASN A 358 4.85 1.15 4.49
C ASN A 358 4.88 0.05 3.42
N MET A 359 4.60 -1.20 3.79
CA MET A 359 4.62 -2.34 2.89
C MET A 359 3.42 -3.24 3.14
N ASP A 360 2.65 -3.51 2.11
CA ASP A 360 1.62 -4.55 2.14
C ASP A 360 2.19 -5.84 1.58
N LEU A 361 1.95 -6.94 2.28
CA LEU A 361 2.28 -8.27 1.80
C LEU A 361 1.14 -8.78 0.91
N ALA A 362 0.79 -8.00 -0.11
CA ALA A 362 -0.30 -8.24 -1.07
C ALA A 362 0.02 -7.50 -2.39
N PRO A 363 -0.62 -7.86 -3.52
CA PRO A 363 -1.70 -8.83 -3.68
C PRO A 363 -1.24 -10.30 -3.73
N VAL A 364 -2.17 -11.21 -3.40
CA VAL A 364 -2.02 -12.64 -3.73
C VAL A 364 -2.34 -12.84 -5.20
N VAL A 365 -1.38 -13.35 -5.96
CA VAL A 365 -1.47 -13.61 -7.41
C VAL A 365 -1.36 -15.09 -7.75
N ASP A 366 -1.59 -15.96 -6.76
CA ASP A 366 -1.74 -17.39 -6.98
C ASP A 366 -3.00 -17.68 -7.82
N VAL A 367 -2.90 -18.59 -8.78
CA VAL A 367 -4.03 -19.05 -9.61
C VAL A 367 -4.66 -20.27 -8.96
N ASN A 368 -5.88 -20.16 -8.44
CA ASN A 368 -6.53 -21.24 -7.69
C ASN A 368 -7.32 -22.17 -8.63
N ASP A 369 -6.57 -22.96 -9.40
CA ASP A 369 -7.07 -23.98 -10.35
C ASP A 369 -7.31 -25.36 -9.71
N ASN A 370 -6.91 -25.54 -8.44
CA ASN A 370 -7.19 -26.72 -7.64
C ASN A 370 -8.31 -26.47 -6.60
N PRO A 371 -9.53 -27.01 -6.80
CA PRO A 371 -10.63 -26.84 -5.84
C PRO A 371 -10.37 -27.42 -4.45
N ALA A 372 -9.39 -28.31 -4.31
CA ALA A 372 -9.02 -28.92 -3.04
C ALA A 372 -7.95 -28.11 -2.28
N ASN A 373 -7.52 -26.95 -2.80
CA ASN A 373 -6.49 -26.13 -2.18
C ASN A 373 -6.89 -25.69 -0.75
N PRO A 374 -6.13 -26.07 0.29
CA PRO A 374 -6.51 -25.78 1.67
C PRO A 374 -6.17 -24.35 2.12
N VAL A 375 -5.21 -23.69 1.46
CA VAL A 375 -4.49 -22.51 1.98
C VAL A 375 -4.74 -21.22 1.18
N ILE A 376 -4.91 -21.30 -0.15
CA ILE A 376 -5.22 -20.14 -1.00
C ILE A 376 -6.73 -19.92 -1.06
N GLY A 377 -7.47 -20.76 -1.79
CA GLY A 377 -8.93 -20.68 -1.88
C GLY A 377 -9.42 -19.26 -2.19
N VAL A 378 -10.27 -18.71 -1.32
CA VAL A 378 -10.81 -17.33 -1.46
C VAL A 378 -9.76 -16.21 -1.47
N ARG A 379 -8.49 -16.48 -1.13
CA ARG A 379 -7.38 -15.52 -1.20
C ARG A 379 -6.88 -15.31 -2.63
N SER A 380 -7.19 -16.19 -3.58
CA SER A 380 -6.95 -15.95 -5.01
C SER A 380 -8.10 -15.18 -5.64
N PHE A 381 -7.82 -14.42 -6.70
CA PHE A 381 -8.85 -13.81 -7.53
C PHE A 381 -9.63 -14.84 -8.38
N GLY A 382 -9.11 -16.03 -8.63
CA GLY A 382 -9.80 -17.05 -9.42
C GLY A 382 -8.89 -18.12 -10.01
N GLU A 383 -9.44 -18.94 -10.90
CA GLU A 383 -8.72 -20.07 -11.53
C GLU A 383 -8.06 -19.74 -12.87
N GLN A 384 -8.31 -18.55 -13.42
CA GLN A 384 -7.78 -18.14 -14.73
C GLN A 384 -6.61 -17.16 -14.56
N ALA A 385 -5.46 -17.49 -15.15
CA ALA A 385 -4.25 -16.67 -15.05
C ALA A 385 -4.46 -15.23 -15.53
N ASP A 386 -5.23 -15.00 -16.60
CA ASP A 386 -5.52 -13.65 -17.10
C ASP A 386 -6.34 -12.81 -16.12
N LEU A 387 -7.38 -13.40 -15.51
CA LEU A 387 -8.18 -12.73 -14.48
C LEU A 387 -7.32 -12.36 -13.27
N VAL A 388 -6.51 -13.31 -12.79
CA VAL A 388 -5.60 -13.10 -11.66
C VAL A 388 -4.57 -12.01 -11.98
N SER A 389 -4.03 -12.01 -13.20
CA SER A 389 -3.06 -11.01 -13.65
C SER A 389 -3.67 -9.60 -13.68
N SER A 390 -4.84 -9.43 -14.32
CA SER A 390 -5.48 -8.11 -14.42
C SER A 390 -5.91 -7.56 -13.06
N MET A 391 -6.42 -8.43 -12.17
CA MET A 391 -6.82 -8.03 -10.82
C MET A 391 -5.61 -7.68 -9.95
N GLY A 392 -4.55 -8.49 -10.01
CA GLY A 392 -3.30 -8.25 -9.30
C GLY A 392 -2.64 -6.93 -9.71
N GLN A 393 -2.55 -6.64 -11.02
CA GLN A 393 -2.02 -5.38 -11.53
C GLN A 393 -2.84 -4.16 -11.06
N ALA A 394 -4.17 -4.28 -11.06
CA ALA A 394 -5.03 -3.19 -10.59
C ALA A 394 -4.87 -2.94 -9.08
N TYR A 395 -4.86 -3.99 -8.25
CA TYR A 395 -4.61 -3.88 -6.82
C TYR A 395 -3.24 -3.25 -6.53
N LEU A 396 -2.20 -3.72 -7.22
CA LEU A 396 -0.84 -3.17 -7.17
C LEU A 396 -0.83 -1.66 -7.44
N ALA A 397 -1.47 -1.22 -8.53
CA ALA A 397 -1.59 0.19 -8.88
C ALA A 397 -2.35 1.00 -7.79
N GLY A 398 -3.34 0.38 -7.15
CA GLY A 398 -4.05 0.95 -6.01
C GLY A 398 -3.12 1.24 -4.83
N LEU A 399 -2.28 0.28 -4.44
CA LEU A 399 -1.28 0.44 -3.37
C LEU A 399 -0.26 1.55 -3.69
N HIS A 400 0.22 1.59 -4.95
CA HIS A 400 1.16 2.61 -5.41
C HIS A 400 0.60 4.03 -5.27
N THR A 401 -0.69 4.23 -5.54
CA THR A 401 -1.36 5.54 -5.39
C THR A 401 -1.30 6.07 -3.96
N SER A 402 -1.29 5.18 -2.97
CA SER A 402 -1.16 5.51 -1.55
C SER A 402 0.30 5.52 -1.07
N ASN A 403 1.27 5.36 -1.98
CA ASN A 403 2.70 5.27 -1.66
C ASN A 403 2.99 4.15 -0.63
N THR A 404 2.40 2.98 -0.89
CA THR A 404 2.61 1.72 -0.16
C THR A 404 3.31 0.71 -1.06
N ILE A 405 4.32 0.03 -0.52
CA ILE A 405 5.10 -1.00 -1.22
C ILE A 405 4.20 -2.23 -1.41
N ALA A 406 4.13 -2.74 -2.63
CA ALA A 406 3.35 -3.94 -2.93
C ALA A 406 4.23 -5.19 -3.04
N THR A 407 3.70 -6.31 -2.59
CA THR A 407 4.40 -7.59 -2.55
C THR A 407 3.54 -8.70 -3.15
N CYS A 408 3.83 -9.09 -4.39
CA CYS A 408 3.11 -10.20 -5.02
C CYS A 408 3.53 -11.53 -4.39
N LYS A 409 2.56 -12.40 -4.11
CA LYS A 409 2.78 -13.70 -3.47
C LYS A 409 1.80 -14.79 -3.96
N HIS A 410 2.15 -16.08 -3.87
CA HIS A 410 3.38 -16.63 -3.30
C HIS A 410 4.18 -17.36 -4.39
N PHE A 411 5.34 -16.81 -4.75
CA PHE A 411 6.13 -17.25 -5.89
C PHE A 411 6.72 -18.67 -5.68
N PRO A 412 6.71 -19.55 -6.70
CA PRO A 412 6.26 -19.31 -8.09
C PRO A 412 4.78 -19.65 -8.38
N GLY A 413 3.97 -19.87 -7.35
CA GLY A 413 2.53 -20.13 -7.46
C GLY A 413 2.08 -21.24 -6.50
N HIS A 414 1.28 -20.88 -5.51
CA HIS A 414 0.78 -21.75 -4.44
C HIS A 414 -0.67 -22.24 -4.67
N GLY A 415 -1.16 -22.05 -5.89
CA GLY A 415 -2.57 -22.25 -6.24
C GLY A 415 -2.98 -23.70 -6.53
N ASP A 416 -2.04 -24.56 -6.94
CA ASP A 416 -2.25 -25.99 -7.21
C ASP A 416 -1.60 -26.90 -6.16
N VAL A 417 -1.79 -26.59 -4.88
CA VAL A 417 -1.32 -27.47 -3.79
C VAL A 417 -2.47 -28.14 -3.06
N SER A 418 -2.23 -29.36 -2.58
CA SER A 418 -3.15 -30.08 -1.69
C SER A 418 -2.70 -30.09 -0.22
N THR A 419 -1.58 -29.43 0.10
CA THR A 419 -0.97 -29.40 1.45
C THR A 419 -0.72 -27.96 1.86
N ASP A 420 -0.98 -27.64 3.13
CA ASP A 420 -0.73 -26.31 3.69
C ASP A 420 0.74 -26.16 4.12
N SER A 421 1.44 -25.16 3.55
CA SER A 421 2.85 -24.85 3.83
C SER A 421 3.13 -24.49 5.30
N HIS A 422 2.11 -24.07 6.06
CA HIS A 422 2.25 -23.84 7.50
C HIS A 422 2.54 -25.15 8.26
N THR A 423 2.08 -26.29 7.73
CA THR A 423 2.07 -27.59 8.43
C THR A 423 2.99 -28.64 7.82
N GLY A 424 3.43 -28.46 6.57
CA GLY A 424 4.35 -29.38 5.89
C GLY A 424 4.78 -28.82 4.52
N LEU A 425 5.65 -29.53 3.80
CA LEU A 425 6.14 -29.09 2.49
C LEU A 425 5.17 -29.51 1.35
N PRO A 426 4.50 -28.56 0.68
CA PRO A 426 3.69 -28.87 -0.49
C PRO A 426 4.59 -29.16 -1.70
N ILE A 427 4.16 -30.07 -2.56
CA ILE A 427 4.87 -30.50 -3.76
C ILE A 427 3.97 -30.28 -4.97
N VAL A 428 4.51 -29.63 -6.00
CA VAL A 428 3.84 -29.48 -7.29
C VAL A 428 4.61 -30.23 -8.39
N THR A 429 3.87 -30.97 -9.21
CA THR A 429 4.40 -31.92 -10.20
C THR A 429 4.03 -31.61 -11.65
N TYR A 430 3.39 -30.47 -11.89
CA TYR A 430 3.12 -29.99 -13.24
C TYR A 430 4.40 -29.69 -14.02
N ASP A 431 4.30 -29.67 -15.36
CA ASP A 431 5.43 -29.39 -16.24
C ASP A 431 5.82 -27.90 -16.26
N TYR A 432 6.96 -27.59 -16.88
CA TYR A 432 7.44 -26.20 -16.99
C TYR A 432 6.48 -25.31 -17.78
N ASN A 433 5.78 -25.85 -18.80
CA ASN A 433 4.85 -25.05 -19.60
C ASN A 433 3.64 -24.60 -18.76
N THR A 434 3.09 -25.50 -17.95
CA THR A 434 2.01 -25.21 -17.01
C THR A 434 2.48 -24.19 -15.96
N LEU A 435 3.67 -24.39 -15.40
CA LEU A 435 4.30 -23.41 -14.52
C LEU A 435 4.38 -22.03 -15.19
N ASP A 436 4.98 -21.93 -16.37
CA ASP A 436 5.33 -20.66 -17.00
C ASP A 436 4.11 -19.89 -17.51
N THR A 437 3.11 -20.61 -18.05
CA THR A 437 1.92 -20.01 -18.70
C THR A 437 0.75 -19.80 -17.75
N ILE A 438 0.63 -20.56 -16.67
CA ILE A 438 -0.47 -20.44 -15.70
C ILE A 438 0.03 -19.74 -14.43
N HIS A 439 0.92 -20.38 -13.66
CA HIS A 439 1.29 -19.88 -12.33
C HIS A 439 2.33 -18.75 -12.35
N GLY A 440 3.24 -18.77 -13.33
CA GLY A 440 4.28 -17.76 -13.53
C GLY A 440 3.78 -16.51 -14.23
N LYS A 441 2.72 -16.63 -15.04
CA LYS A 441 2.16 -15.52 -15.82
C LYS A 441 1.75 -14.33 -14.94
N PRO A 442 0.97 -14.48 -13.84
CA PRO A 442 0.65 -13.35 -12.97
C PRO A 442 1.87 -12.64 -12.39
N PHE A 443 2.95 -13.37 -12.08
CA PHE A 443 4.19 -12.75 -11.62
C PHE A 443 4.90 -11.99 -12.75
N ARG A 444 4.96 -12.53 -13.97
CA ARG A 444 5.49 -11.83 -15.14
C ARG A 444 4.73 -10.53 -15.41
N ASP A 445 3.42 -10.58 -15.32
CA ASP A 445 2.54 -9.45 -15.54
C ASP A 445 2.66 -8.41 -14.41
N ALA A 446 2.84 -8.85 -13.16
CA ALA A 446 3.14 -7.97 -12.03
C ALA A 446 4.52 -7.29 -12.16
N ILE A 447 5.55 -8.01 -12.64
CA ILE A 447 6.87 -7.45 -12.93
C ILE A 447 6.77 -6.38 -14.02
N ALA A 448 6.04 -6.65 -15.10
CA ALA A 448 5.79 -5.68 -16.17
C ALA A 448 5.02 -4.45 -15.66
N ALA A 449 4.13 -4.62 -14.67
CA ALA A 449 3.41 -3.53 -14.02
C ALA A 449 4.22 -2.81 -12.92
N GLY A 450 5.47 -3.21 -12.67
CA GLY A 450 6.36 -2.53 -11.74
C GLY A 450 6.21 -2.93 -10.27
N VAL A 451 5.84 -4.18 -9.97
CA VAL A 451 5.80 -4.69 -8.58
C VAL A 451 7.13 -4.45 -7.85
N ASP A 452 7.04 -4.05 -6.58
CA ASP A 452 8.21 -3.65 -5.79
C ASP A 452 8.95 -4.85 -5.18
N ALA A 453 8.16 -5.80 -4.65
CA ALA A 453 8.65 -6.99 -4.00
C ALA A 453 7.89 -8.25 -4.43
N ILE A 454 8.57 -9.39 -4.35
CA ILE A 454 7.95 -10.71 -4.56
C ILE A 454 8.29 -11.59 -3.35
N MET A 455 7.26 -12.21 -2.77
CA MET A 455 7.42 -13.18 -1.69
C MET A 455 7.38 -14.60 -2.26
N SER A 456 8.36 -15.42 -1.91
CA SER A 456 8.41 -16.84 -2.29
C SER A 456 7.71 -17.74 -1.28
N ALA A 457 6.98 -18.74 -1.78
CA ALA A 457 6.41 -19.82 -0.98
C ALA A 457 7.42 -20.94 -0.68
N HIS A 458 7.18 -21.65 0.42
CA HIS A 458 7.88 -22.88 0.77
C HIS A 458 7.23 -24.09 0.08
N ILE A 459 7.38 -24.19 -1.24
CA ILE A 459 6.84 -25.28 -2.06
C ILE A 459 7.93 -25.94 -2.91
N LEU A 460 7.88 -27.26 -3.10
CA LEU A 460 8.79 -27.98 -3.99
C LEU A 460 8.24 -27.98 -5.42
N VAL A 461 8.95 -27.38 -6.36
CA VAL A 461 8.51 -27.24 -7.76
C VAL A 461 9.37 -28.12 -8.64
N THR A 462 8.93 -29.37 -8.80
CA THR A 462 9.78 -30.46 -9.32
C THR A 462 10.29 -30.23 -10.74
N CYS A 463 9.59 -29.47 -11.57
CA CYS A 463 10.03 -29.12 -12.93
C CYS A 463 11.15 -28.07 -12.97
N LEU A 464 11.41 -27.35 -11.86
CA LEU A 464 12.54 -26.42 -11.72
C LEU A 464 13.64 -27.00 -10.82
N ASP A 465 13.25 -27.52 -9.66
CA ASP A 465 14.16 -28.09 -8.67
C ASP A 465 13.44 -29.17 -7.85
N PRO A 466 13.81 -30.46 -8.01
CA PRO A 466 13.20 -31.55 -7.25
C PRO A 466 13.79 -31.73 -5.85
N ASN A 467 14.81 -30.96 -5.46
CA ASN A 467 15.54 -31.16 -4.21
C ASN A 467 15.28 -30.08 -3.16
N TYR A 468 15.04 -28.84 -3.59
CA TYR A 468 14.88 -27.69 -2.70
C TYR A 468 13.52 -27.03 -2.84
N PRO A 469 12.86 -26.67 -1.72
CA PRO A 469 11.73 -25.74 -1.77
C PRO A 469 12.13 -24.46 -2.51
N ALA A 470 11.18 -23.83 -3.20
CA ALA A 470 11.39 -22.64 -4.01
C ALA A 470 12.18 -21.55 -3.28
N THR A 471 11.87 -21.31 -2.00
CA THR A 471 12.58 -20.34 -1.14
C THR A 471 14.08 -20.61 -0.99
N LEU A 472 14.50 -21.87 -1.06
CA LEU A 472 15.88 -22.31 -0.87
C LEU A 472 16.59 -22.65 -2.18
N SER A 473 15.91 -22.56 -3.33
CA SER A 473 16.42 -23.02 -4.62
C SER A 473 17.00 -21.88 -5.47
N PRO A 474 18.30 -21.90 -5.81
CA PRO A 474 18.87 -20.99 -6.79
C PRO A 474 18.24 -21.13 -8.19
N ALA A 475 17.79 -22.33 -8.57
CA ALA A 475 17.15 -22.56 -9.86
C ALA A 475 15.80 -21.82 -9.94
N VAL A 476 15.04 -21.79 -8.85
CA VAL A 476 13.76 -21.08 -8.80
C VAL A 476 13.95 -19.58 -8.65
N ILE A 477 14.77 -19.13 -7.69
CA ILE A 477 14.89 -17.70 -7.38
C ILE A 477 15.84 -16.98 -8.33
N THR A 478 17.08 -17.46 -8.49
CA THR A 478 18.00 -16.81 -9.43
C THR A 478 17.69 -17.20 -10.87
N GLY A 479 17.48 -18.49 -11.16
CA GLY A 479 17.23 -18.98 -12.52
C GLY A 479 15.90 -18.51 -13.11
N TYR A 480 14.80 -18.86 -12.47
CA TYR A 480 13.48 -18.54 -13.01
C TYR A 480 13.08 -17.08 -12.72
N LEU A 481 13.05 -16.63 -11.46
CA LEU A 481 12.57 -15.28 -11.14
C LEU A 481 13.49 -14.15 -11.64
N ARG A 482 14.79 -14.20 -11.31
CA ARG A 482 15.72 -13.12 -11.70
C ARG A 482 16.08 -13.18 -13.19
N ASN A 483 16.53 -14.34 -13.67
CA ASN A 483 17.07 -14.42 -15.04
C ASN A 483 15.97 -14.58 -16.10
N THR A 484 14.97 -15.46 -15.86
CA THR A 484 13.94 -15.74 -16.87
C THR A 484 12.83 -14.69 -16.87
N LEU A 485 12.31 -14.33 -15.69
CA LEU A 485 11.25 -13.31 -15.58
C LEU A 485 11.80 -11.87 -15.48
N GLY A 486 13.11 -11.68 -15.28
CA GLY A 486 13.73 -10.36 -15.30
C GLY A 486 13.46 -9.50 -14.05
N PHE A 487 13.03 -10.09 -12.94
CA PHE A 487 12.69 -9.32 -11.75
C PHE A 487 13.93 -8.71 -11.08
N ASN A 488 13.93 -7.40 -10.82
CA ASN A 488 15.04 -6.69 -10.19
C ASN A 488 14.69 -6.00 -8.85
N GLY A 489 13.45 -6.15 -8.37
CA GLY A 489 12.99 -5.64 -7.07
C GLY A 489 13.41 -6.52 -5.89
N VAL A 490 12.85 -6.29 -4.70
CA VAL A 490 13.20 -7.08 -3.50
C VAL A 490 12.54 -8.45 -3.57
N VAL A 491 13.29 -9.54 -3.37
CA VAL A 491 12.71 -10.87 -3.16
C VAL A 491 12.80 -11.20 -1.68
N MET A 492 11.67 -11.57 -1.10
CA MET A 492 11.56 -11.95 0.30
C MET A 492 11.05 -13.37 0.48
N THR A 493 11.36 -13.96 1.62
CA THR A 493 10.79 -15.25 2.00
C THR A 493 9.38 -15.07 2.58
N ASP A 494 8.54 -16.10 2.47
CA ASP A 494 7.50 -16.34 3.46
C ASP A 494 8.15 -16.65 4.84
N SER A 495 7.35 -16.82 5.90
CA SER A 495 7.90 -17.01 7.25
C SER A 495 8.77 -18.26 7.35
N LEU A 496 10.07 -18.05 7.61
CA LEU A 496 11.03 -19.13 7.83
C LEU A 496 10.71 -20.00 9.08
N GLY A 497 9.73 -19.59 9.89
CA GLY A 497 9.15 -20.36 10.98
C GLY A 497 8.16 -21.45 10.56
N MET A 498 7.76 -21.52 9.29
CA MET A 498 6.73 -22.45 8.82
C MET A 498 7.24 -23.88 8.61
N GLY A 499 6.33 -24.85 8.74
CA GLY A 499 6.63 -26.28 8.64
C GLY A 499 7.25 -26.71 7.32
N GLY A 500 6.93 -26.03 6.20
CA GLY A 500 7.56 -26.27 4.89
C GLY A 500 9.08 -26.06 4.86
N ILE A 501 9.65 -25.38 5.85
CA ILE A 501 11.11 -25.24 6.03
C ILE A 501 11.58 -25.98 7.28
N THR A 502 10.96 -25.70 8.43
CA THR A 502 11.47 -26.16 9.74
C THR A 502 11.42 -27.67 9.96
N GLN A 503 10.66 -28.41 9.14
CA GLN A 503 10.67 -29.88 9.18
C GLN A 503 11.89 -30.50 8.49
N GLY A 504 12.51 -29.79 7.54
CA GLY A 504 13.63 -30.29 6.74
C GLY A 504 14.97 -29.63 7.03
N TYR A 505 14.97 -28.42 7.61
CA TYR A 505 16.17 -27.59 7.76
C TYR A 505 16.20 -26.93 9.13
N THR A 506 17.40 -26.83 9.70
CA THR A 506 17.64 -25.97 10.87
C THR A 506 17.66 -24.49 10.46
N GLY A 507 17.48 -23.58 11.43
CA GLY A 507 17.37 -22.15 11.14
C GLY A 507 18.61 -21.55 10.46
N ASP A 508 19.80 -21.99 10.85
CA ASP A 508 21.09 -21.65 10.23
C ASP A 508 21.20 -22.16 8.79
N GLN A 509 20.85 -23.43 8.54
CA GLN A 509 20.85 -24.03 7.21
C GLN A 509 19.90 -23.29 6.27
N ALA A 510 18.67 -23.05 6.74
CA ALA A 510 17.66 -22.33 5.97
C ALA A 510 18.13 -20.91 5.62
N ALA A 511 18.72 -20.17 6.57
CA ALA A 511 19.23 -18.82 6.35
C ALA A 511 20.34 -18.79 5.27
N ILE A 512 21.32 -19.69 5.36
CA ILE A 512 22.42 -19.78 4.38
C ILE A 512 21.88 -20.13 2.99
N LEU A 513 21.04 -21.15 2.87
CA LEU A 513 20.49 -21.60 1.59
C LEU A 513 19.61 -20.52 0.94
N THR A 514 18.83 -19.80 1.75
CA THR A 514 18.00 -18.68 1.31
C THR A 514 18.84 -17.55 0.67
N VAL A 515 19.95 -17.16 1.30
CA VAL A 515 20.85 -16.12 0.75
C VAL A 515 21.51 -16.62 -0.54
N LYS A 516 21.97 -17.88 -0.57
CA LYS A 516 22.55 -18.52 -1.76
C LYS A 516 21.55 -18.65 -2.91
N ALA A 517 20.27 -18.85 -2.62
CA ALA A 517 19.21 -18.92 -3.62
C ALA A 517 19.01 -17.59 -4.38
N GLY A 518 19.34 -16.46 -3.74
CA GLY A 518 19.16 -15.14 -4.33
C GLY A 518 18.13 -14.25 -3.61
N MET A 519 17.71 -14.64 -2.40
CA MET A 519 16.79 -13.84 -1.59
C MET A 519 17.46 -12.60 -1.00
N ASP A 520 16.68 -11.54 -0.81
CA ASP A 520 17.16 -10.28 -0.25
C ASP A 520 16.68 -10.06 1.19
N LEU A 521 15.42 -10.41 1.52
CA LEU A 521 14.82 -10.18 2.84
C LEU A 521 14.26 -11.48 3.45
N LEU A 522 14.78 -11.88 4.61
CA LEU A 522 14.41 -13.07 5.35
C LEU A 522 13.37 -12.71 6.42
N SER A 523 12.16 -13.24 6.27
CA SER A 523 11.05 -12.94 7.17
C SER A 523 10.93 -13.99 8.27
N LEU A 524 10.85 -13.52 9.51
CA LEU A 524 10.55 -14.30 10.70
C LEU A 524 11.40 -15.57 10.84
N PRO A 525 12.74 -15.47 10.89
CA PRO A 525 13.56 -16.62 11.26
C PRO A 525 13.13 -17.14 12.64
N PRO A 526 13.09 -18.47 12.86
CA PRO A 526 12.76 -19.06 14.16
C PRO A 526 13.67 -18.56 15.29
N ASP A 527 14.95 -18.38 14.98
CA ASP A 527 15.98 -17.85 15.85
C ASP A 527 16.82 -16.83 15.05
N LEU A 528 16.68 -15.55 15.42
CA LEU A 528 17.38 -14.45 14.76
C LEU A 528 18.89 -14.51 14.96
N ASP A 529 19.35 -14.80 16.19
CA ASP A 529 20.78 -14.79 16.51
C ASP A 529 21.50 -15.92 15.76
N LEU A 530 20.90 -17.12 15.76
CA LEU A 530 21.43 -18.27 15.03
C LEU A 530 21.52 -17.98 13.52
N ALA A 531 20.43 -17.50 12.92
CA ALA A 531 20.38 -17.22 11.48
C ALA A 531 21.36 -16.10 11.07
N TRP A 532 21.43 -15.02 11.85
CA TRP A 532 22.29 -13.87 11.58
C TRP A 532 23.77 -14.27 11.69
N ASN A 533 24.16 -14.98 12.75
CA ASN A 533 25.54 -15.45 12.94
C ASN A 533 25.93 -16.47 11.86
N ALA A 534 25.02 -17.34 11.45
CA ALA A 534 25.28 -18.32 10.38
C ALA A 534 25.62 -17.63 9.04
N ILE A 535 24.89 -16.57 8.66
CA ILE A 535 25.20 -15.78 7.46
C ILE A 535 26.56 -15.10 7.63
N LYS A 536 26.81 -14.46 8.78
CA LYS A 536 28.10 -13.77 9.05
C LYS A 536 29.28 -14.73 8.94
N SER A 537 29.21 -15.88 9.60
CA SER A 537 30.25 -16.92 9.53
C SER A 537 30.45 -17.44 8.11
N SER A 538 29.37 -17.61 7.33
CA SER A 538 29.45 -18.05 5.93
C SER A 538 30.09 -17.01 5.02
N VAL A 539 29.91 -15.71 5.31
CA VAL A 539 30.61 -14.64 4.58
C VAL A 539 32.09 -14.61 4.92
N LEU A 540 32.42 -14.69 6.22
CA LEU A 540 33.81 -14.67 6.69
C LEU A 540 34.62 -15.88 6.23
N SER A 541 33.97 -17.04 6.02
CA SER A 541 34.61 -18.24 5.47
C SER A 541 34.72 -18.24 3.94
N GLY A 542 34.03 -17.33 3.26
CA GLY A 542 33.97 -17.26 1.79
C GLY A 542 32.93 -18.17 1.14
N ASP A 543 32.12 -18.90 1.92
CA ASP A 543 31.02 -19.73 1.41
C ASP A 543 29.87 -18.88 0.81
N ILE A 544 29.68 -17.66 1.33
CA ILE A 544 28.87 -16.61 0.71
C ILE A 544 29.78 -15.42 0.41
N SER A 545 29.85 -14.96 -0.83
CA SER A 545 30.61 -13.74 -1.12
C SER A 545 29.93 -12.52 -0.48
N GLU A 546 30.70 -11.56 0.05
CA GLU A 546 30.13 -10.29 0.52
C GLU A 546 29.37 -9.55 -0.59
N SER A 547 29.81 -9.68 -1.85
CA SER A 547 29.12 -9.10 -3.00
C SER A 547 27.67 -9.62 -3.17
N ARG A 548 27.38 -10.85 -2.74
CA ARG A 548 26.02 -11.39 -2.74
C ARG A 548 25.14 -10.66 -1.72
N ILE A 549 25.69 -10.35 -0.55
CA ILE A 549 25.03 -9.54 0.47
C ILE A 549 24.80 -8.10 -0.06
N ASP A 550 25.83 -7.50 -0.65
CA ASP A 550 25.76 -6.14 -1.20
C ASP A 550 24.63 -6.00 -2.23
N GLN A 551 24.48 -6.97 -3.13
CA GLN A 551 23.39 -6.98 -4.11
C GLN A 551 22.00 -6.93 -3.46
N SER A 552 21.79 -7.70 -2.38
CA SER A 552 20.53 -7.72 -1.64
C SER A 552 20.26 -6.38 -0.96
N VAL A 553 21.26 -5.88 -0.23
CA VAL A 553 21.14 -4.63 0.52
C VAL A 553 20.93 -3.44 -0.43
N ILE A 554 21.56 -3.42 -1.60
CA ILE A 554 21.32 -2.40 -2.63
C ILE A 554 19.84 -2.35 -3.01
N ARG A 555 19.20 -3.50 -3.27
CA ARG A 555 17.76 -3.55 -3.61
C ARG A 555 16.88 -3.04 -2.48
N ILE A 556 17.18 -3.44 -1.25
CA ILE A 556 16.43 -3.01 -0.05
C ILE A 556 16.57 -1.51 0.16
N LEU A 557 17.78 -0.95 0.05
CA LEU A 557 18.02 0.49 0.20
C LEU A 557 17.35 1.29 -0.90
N ARG A 558 17.39 0.81 -2.16
CA ARG A 558 16.67 1.43 -3.28
C ARG A 558 15.18 1.49 -3.01
N LEU A 559 14.59 0.37 -2.56
CA LEU A 559 13.17 0.30 -2.21
C LEU A 559 12.81 1.31 -1.11
N LYS A 560 13.56 1.34 -0.01
CA LYS A 560 13.36 2.29 1.10
C LYS A 560 13.47 3.75 0.64
N ARG A 561 14.42 4.04 -0.26
CA ARG A 561 14.61 5.38 -0.82
C ARG A 561 13.48 5.80 -1.75
N ARG A 562 13.05 4.90 -2.64
CA ARG A 562 11.95 5.14 -3.59
C ARG A 562 10.68 5.59 -2.88
N TYR A 563 10.39 4.97 -1.73
CA TYR A 563 9.21 5.29 -0.91
C TYR A 563 9.43 6.42 0.09
N GLY A 564 10.54 7.16 -0.02
CA GLY A 564 10.79 8.38 0.75
C GLY A 564 11.18 8.18 2.21
N LEU A 565 11.50 6.95 2.63
CA LEU A 565 11.74 6.64 4.05
C LEU A 565 12.96 7.35 4.62
N PHE A 566 13.99 7.64 3.82
CA PHE A 566 15.15 8.43 4.25
C PHE A 566 14.85 9.93 4.40
N ALA A 567 13.76 10.42 3.82
CA ALA A 567 13.37 11.82 3.91
C ALA A 567 12.39 12.06 5.06
N ASN A 568 11.33 11.24 5.13
CA ASN A 568 10.36 11.28 6.21
C ASN A 568 9.74 9.89 6.42
N PRO A 569 10.23 9.08 7.37
CA PRO A 569 9.66 7.78 7.69
C PRO A 569 8.46 7.85 8.65
N TYR A 570 8.08 9.04 9.12
CA TYR A 570 7.08 9.25 10.15
C TYR A 570 5.70 9.57 9.60
N VAL A 571 4.67 9.34 10.43
CA VAL A 571 3.27 9.61 10.12
C VAL A 571 2.61 10.52 11.16
N ASP A 572 1.52 11.17 10.78
CA ASP A 572 0.69 11.97 11.69
C ASP A 572 -0.19 11.06 12.54
N VAL A 573 0.20 10.89 13.81
CA VAL A 573 -0.49 10.07 14.80
C VAL A 573 -1.93 10.54 15.02
N SER A 574 -2.19 11.85 14.94
CA SER A 574 -3.51 12.42 15.22
C SER A 574 -4.53 12.14 14.11
N ALA A 575 -4.06 11.90 12.89
CA ALA A 575 -4.90 11.61 11.73
C ALA A 575 -5.29 10.13 11.61
N ALA A 576 -4.57 9.22 12.28
CA ALA A 576 -4.68 7.78 12.04
C ALA A 576 -6.10 7.24 12.23
N SER A 577 -6.76 7.58 13.34
CA SER A 577 -8.13 7.13 13.65
C SER A 577 -9.21 7.74 12.76
N GLY A 578 -8.95 8.89 12.13
CA GLY A 578 -9.86 9.51 11.18
C GLY A 578 -9.80 8.88 9.78
N ILE A 579 -8.70 8.20 9.45
CA ILE A 579 -8.48 7.54 8.15
C ILE A 579 -8.92 6.08 8.21
N VAL A 580 -8.48 5.34 9.23
CA VAL A 580 -8.77 3.91 9.35
C VAL A 580 -10.27 3.67 9.56
N GLY A 581 -10.87 2.88 8.68
CA GLY A 581 -12.27 2.51 8.76
C GLY A 581 -13.23 3.67 8.55
N CYS A 582 -12.80 4.76 7.90
CA CYS A 582 -13.66 5.90 7.64
C CYS A 582 -14.88 5.51 6.80
N VAL A 583 -15.93 6.34 6.83
CA VAL A 583 -17.21 6.04 6.17
C VAL A 583 -17.06 5.74 4.68
N ASP A 584 -16.16 6.45 3.99
CA ASP A 584 -15.92 6.25 2.55
C ASP A 584 -15.23 4.91 2.28
N HIS A 585 -14.27 4.51 3.12
CA HIS A 585 -13.63 3.19 3.03
C HIS A 585 -14.64 2.07 3.29
N LYS A 586 -15.52 2.24 4.28
CA LYS A 586 -16.61 1.30 4.58
C LYS A 586 -17.65 1.22 3.46
N ALA A 587 -17.95 2.33 2.80
CA ALA A 587 -18.81 2.34 1.62
C ALA A 587 -18.14 1.66 0.40
N ALA A 588 -16.83 1.83 0.24
CA ALA A 588 -16.04 1.20 -0.82
C ALA A 588 -16.06 -0.34 -0.71
N GLU A 589 -15.84 -0.91 0.49
CA GLU A 589 -15.88 -2.36 0.66
C GLU A 589 -17.27 -2.96 0.38
N VAL A 590 -18.35 -2.26 0.74
CA VAL A 590 -19.73 -2.71 0.44
C VAL A 590 -19.98 -2.67 -1.06
N SER A 591 -19.47 -1.64 -1.76
CA SER A 591 -19.58 -1.53 -3.22
C SER A 591 -18.87 -2.70 -3.92
N ALA A 592 -17.65 -3.04 -3.48
CA ALA A 592 -16.92 -4.20 -3.97
C ALA A 592 -17.66 -5.52 -3.66
N ALA A 593 -18.22 -5.68 -2.47
CA ALA A 593 -18.98 -6.86 -2.07
C ALA A 593 -20.24 -7.07 -2.91
N ARG A 594 -20.98 -5.99 -3.21
CA ARG A 594 -22.16 -6.03 -4.10
C ARG A 594 -21.77 -6.42 -5.52
N ALA A 595 -20.69 -5.84 -6.06
CA ALA A 595 -20.22 -6.16 -7.41
C ALA A 595 -19.75 -7.63 -7.52
N GLY A 596 -19.16 -8.20 -6.47
CA GLY A 596 -18.74 -9.59 -6.44
C GLY A 596 -19.85 -10.61 -6.16
N MET A 597 -20.99 -10.19 -5.60
CA MET A 597 -22.06 -11.10 -5.18
C MET A 597 -22.63 -11.88 -6.36
N THR A 598 -22.51 -13.22 -6.32
CA THR A 598 -22.83 -14.10 -7.45
C THR A 598 -24.03 -14.98 -7.12
N LEU A 599 -25.14 -14.81 -7.85
CA LEU A 599 -26.27 -15.75 -7.80
C LEU A 599 -25.97 -16.92 -8.73
N VAL A 600 -25.72 -18.10 -8.18
CA VAL A 600 -25.30 -19.27 -9.00
C VAL A 600 -26.51 -20.13 -9.38
N LEU A 601 -27.45 -20.31 -8.45
CA LEU A 601 -28.65 -21.11 -8.64
C LEU A 601 -29.85 -20.38 -8.04
N ASN A 602 -30.98 -20.30 -8.76
CA ASN A 602 -32.20 -19.65 -8.28
C ASN A 602 -33.44 -20.55 -8.51
N TYR A 603 -33.60 -21.58 -7.69
CA TYR A 603 -34.70 -22.54 -7.86
C TYR A 603 -36.06 -21.86 -7.70
N ASN A 604 -36.97 -22.11 -8.65
CA ASN A 604 -38.31 -21.51 -8.73
C ASN A 604 -38.33 -19.97 -8.70
N ASN A 605 -37.25 -19.31 -9.12
CA ASN A 605 -37.11 -17.85 -9.05
C ASN A 605 -37.40 -17.30 -7.64
N LEU A 606 -36.92 -18.01 -6.61
CA LEU A 606 -37.16 -17.66 -5.21
C LEU A 606 -36.57 -16.29 -4.83
N LEU A 607 -35.43 -15.93 -5.41
CA LEU A 607 -34.81 -14.61 -5.22
C LEU A 607 -35.20 -13.66 -6.37
N PRO A 608 -35.50 -12.37 -6.07
CA PRO A 608 -35.48 -11.77 -4.74
C PRO A 608 -36.69 -12.20 -3.90
N LEU A 609 -36.55 -12.20 -2.57
CA LEU A 609 -37.61 -12.63 -1.68
C LEU A 609 -38.76 -11.63 -1.66
N HIS A 610 -39.95 -12.08 -2.06
CA HIS A 610 -41.20 -11.32 -1.92
C HIS A 610 -42.02 -11.87 -0.75
N LEU A 611 -41.76 -11.36 0.45
CA LEU A 611 -42.45 -11.75 1.69
C LEU A 611 -43.65 -10.84 1.97
N THR A 612 -44.72 -11.41 2.53
CA THR A 612 -45.88 -10.66 3.05
C THR A 612 -45.77 -10.45 4.56
N SER A 613 -46.38 -9.39 5.08
CA SER A 613 -46.37 -9.08 6.52
C SER A 613 -46.74 -10.29 7.39
N GLY A 614 -45.98 -10.50 8.47
CA GLY A 614 -46.15 -11.62 9.38
C GLY A 614 -45.45 -12.92 8.97
N GLN A 615 -45.00 -13.08 7.73
CA GLN A 615 -44.20 -14.24 7.34
C GLN A 615 -42.87 -14.27 8.08
N LYS A 616 -42.48 -15.46 8.52
CA LYS A 616 -41.26 -15.68 9.31
C LYS A 616 -40.11 -16.17 8.44
N VAL A 617 -38.94 -15.58 8.64
CA VAL A 617 -37.67 -16.07 8.10
C VAL A 617 -36.93 -16.84 9.18
N LEU A 618 -36.43 -18.03 8.86
CA LEU A 618 -35.46 -18.73 9.71
C LEU A 618 -34.07 -18.51 9.14
N LEU A 619 -33.19 -17.83 9.87
CA LEU A 619 -31.78 -17.71 9.54
C LEU A 619 -30.98 -18.76 10.33
N VAL A 620 -30.21 -19.56 9.63
CA VAL A 620 -29.29 -20.54 10.22
C VAL A 620 -27.88 -20.16 9.83
N THR A 621 -27.00 -19.95 10.79
CA THR A 621 -25.60 -19.59 10.56
C THR A 621 -24.66 -20.64 11.09
N VAL A 622 -23.59 -20.91 10.35
CA VAL A 622 -22.57 -21.87 10.73
C VAL A 622 -21.44 -21.17 11.49
N GLN A 623 -21.10 -21.69 12.65
CA GLN A 623 -19.90 -21.35 13.41
C GLN A 623 -18.78 -22.32 13.03
N SER A 624 -17.70 -21.75 12.49
CA SER A 624 -16.44 -22.44 12.28
C SER A 624 -15.63 -22.44 13.58
N SER A 625 -15.04 -23.58 13.91
CA SER A 625 -14.11 -23.69 15.05
C SER A 625 -12.73 -23.10 14.76
N ALA A 626 -12.37 -22.98 13.47
CA ALA A 626 -11.07 -22.51 13.00
C ALA A 626 -11.01 -21.01 12.70
N GLU A 627 -12.17 -20.34 12.67
CA GLU A 627 -12.27 -18.90 12.48
C GLU A 627 -12.63 -18.28 13.84
N THR A 628 -11.82 -17.35 14.34
CA THR A 628 -12.09 -16.58 15.58
C THR A 628 -13.24 -15.58 15.37
N THR A 629 -14.31 -16.01 14.71
CA THR A 629 -15.47 -15.24 14.31
C THR A 629 -16.66 -15.62 15.19
N THR A 630 -16.46 -15.62 16.51
CA THR A 630 -17.49 -15.96 17.49
C THR A 630 -18.79 -15.15 17.29
N ASP A 631 -18.71 -14.03 16.55
CA ASP A 631 -19.82 -13.12 16.26
C ASP A 631 -20.30 -13.07 14.79
N ALA A 632 -19.74 -13.84 13.85
CA ALA A 632 -20.19 -13.79 12.43
C ALA A 632 -21.68 -14.12 12.27
N ALA A 633 -22.17 -15.07 13.06
CA ALA A 633 -23.58 -15.45 13.13
C ALA A 633 -24.48 -14.25 13.52
N THR A 634 -24.11 -13.51 14.56
CA THR A 634 -24.86 -12.35 15.05
C THR A 634 -24.81 -11.21 14.05
N ARG A 635 -23.63 -10.94 13.47
CA ARG A 635 -23.44 -9.90 12.46
C ARG A 635 -24.32 -10.15 11.25
N PHE A 636 -24.30 -11.36 10.68
CA PHE A 636 -25.17 -11.68 9.54
C PHE A 636 -26.65 -11.57 9.90
N ALA A 637 -27.06 -12.04 11.08
CA ALA A 637 -28.41 -11.89 11.57
C ALA A 637 -28.86 -10.43 11.67
N SER A 638 -27.95 -9.53 12.06
CA SER A 638 -28.25 -8.09 12.15
C SER A 638 -28.61 -7.50 10.79
N TYR A 639 -27.87 -7.84 9.72
CA TYR A 639 -28.16 -7.38 8.36
C TYR A 639 -29.47 -7.93 7.80
N ILE A 640 -29.77 -9.21 8.07
CA ILE A 640 -31.06 -9.80 7.66
C ILE A 640 -32.22 -9.16 8.43
N THR A 641 -32.06 -8.88 9.73
CA THR A 641 -33.11 -8.28 10.57
C THR A 641 -33.38 -6.82 10.19
N GLN A 642 -32.38 -6.09 9.67
CA GLN A 642 -32.58 -4.75 9.10
C GLN A 642 -33.47 -4.77 7.85
N LYS A 643 -33.46 -5.86 7.08
CA LYS A 643 -34.33 -6.02 5.89
C LYS A 643 -35.70 -6.59 6.23
N TRP A 644 -35.78 -7.46 7.24
CA TRP A 644 -37.03 -8.10 7.65
C TRP A 644 -37.14 -8.27 9.16
N SER A 645 -38.25 -7.82 9.75
CA SER A 645 -38.40 -7.77 11.20
C SER A 645 -38.74 -9.11 11.86
N ASN A 646 -39.40 -10.04 11.15
CA ASN A 646 -39.79 -11.35 11.69
C ASN A 646 -38.77 -12.44 11.34
N VAL A 647 -37.60 -12.38 11.96
CA VAL A 647 -36.48 -13.31 11.77
C VAL A 647 -36.24 -14.11 13.06
N GLN A 648 -36.22 -15.43 12.95
CA GLN A 648 -35.65 -16.29 13.99
C GLN A 648 -34.24 -16.68 13.55
N SER A 649 -33.24 -16.43 14.39
CA SER A 649 -31.84 -16.80 14.12
C SER A 649 -31.41 -18.00 14.96
N MET A 650 -30.68 -18.93 14.35
CA MET A 650 -30.07 -20.08 15.00
C MET A 650 -28.62 -20.21 14.57
N SER A 651 -27.74 -20.50 15.52
CA SER A 651 -26.33 -20.78 15.24
C SER A 651 -26.06 -22.28 15.42
N ILE A 652 -25.29 -22.87 14.51
CA ILE A 652 -24.91 -24.29 14.53
C ILE A 652 -23.42 -24.45 14.27
N SER A 653 -22.83 -25.57 14.71
CA SER A 653 -21.47 -25.96 14.31
C SER A 653 -21.38 -26.26 12.82
N GLU A 654 -20.19 -26.09 12.23
CA GLU A 654 -19.85 -26.55 10.87
C GLU A 654 -20.13 -28.05 10.63
N SER A 655 -20.09 -28.88 11.68
CA SER A 655 -20.57 -30.26 11.66
C SER A 655 -21.75 -30.43 12.63
N PRO A 656 -22.97 -30.00 12.26
CA PRO A 656 -24.10 -29.97 13.18
C PRO A 656 -24.51 -31.39 13.59
N SER A 657 -24.71 -31.61 14.89
CA SER A 657 -25.18 -32.89 15.44
C SER A 657 -26.59 -33.23 14.95
N SER A 658 -27.01 -34.49 15.11
CA SER A 658 -28.37 -34.94 14.81
C SER A 658 -29.43 -34.15 15.59
N SER A 659 -29.16 -33.79 16.85
CA SER A 659 -30.04 -32.97 17.67
C SER A 659 -30.12 -31.54 17.16
N SER A 660 -28.99 -30.90 16.83
CA SER A 660 -28.96 -29.56 16.22
C SER A 660 -29.74 -29.51 14.92
N ARG A 661 -29.55 -30.50 14.02
CA ARG A 661 -30.32 -30.58 12.77
C ARG A 661 -31.82 -30.77 13.03
N SER A 662 -32.18 -31.55 14.04
CA SER A 662 -33.59 -31.75 14.43
C SER A 662 -34.21 -30.46 14.96
N SER A 663 -33.48 -29.68 15.77
CA SER A 663 -33.93 -28.37 16.24
C SER A 663 -34.15 -27.40 15.08
N VAL A 664 -33.25 -27.35 14.10
CA VAL A 664 -33.41 -26.51 12.90
C VAL A 664 -34.63 -26.94 12.08
N LYS A 665 -34.84 -28.26 11.88
CA LYS A 665 -36.03 -28.78 11.21
C LYS A 665 -37.32 -28.34 11.92
N SER A 666 -37.39 -28.49 13.24
CA SER A 666 -38.55 -28.07 14.03
C SER A 666 -38.80 -26.56 13.92
N ALA A 667 -37.75 -25.74 14.01
CA ALA A 667 -37.87 -24.29 13.85
C ALA A 667 -38.36 -23.92 12.43
N SER A 668 -37.93 -24.65 11.40
CA SER A 668 -38.28 -24.40 10.01
C SER A 668 -39.76 -24.60 9.71
N ALA A 669 -40.48 -25.40 10.51
CA ALA A 669 -41.90 -25.72 10.28
C ALA A 669 -42.79 -24.47 10.15
N SER A 670 -42.50 -23.44 10.95
CA SER A 670 -43.22 -22.15 10.95
C SER A 670 -42.63 -21.07 10.02
N ALA A 671 -41.48 -21.34 9.39
CA ALA A 671 -40.81 -20.40 8.50
C ALA A 671 -41.35 -20.50 7.06
N ALA A 672 -41.53 -19.34 6.42
CA ALA A 672 -41.86 -19.23 5.00
C ALA A 672 -40.64 -19.52 4.12
N VAL A 673 -39.46 -19.14 4.58
CA VAL A 673 -38.17 -19.40 3.92
C VAL A 673 -37.09 -19.63 4.97
N VAL A 674 -36.12 -20.48 4.64
CA VAL A 674 -34.92 -20.71 5.45
C VAL A 674 -33.71 -20.15 4.71
N ILE A 675 -33.00 -19.22 5.34
CA ILE A 675 -31.70 -18.71 4.86
C ILE A 675 -30.62 -19.46 5.65
N VAL A 676 -29.65 -20.05 4.95
CA VAL A 676 -28.56 -20.80 5.58
C VAL A 676 -27.22 -20.21 5.15
N GLY A 677 -26.46 -19.66 6.08
CA GLY A 677 -25.07 -19.30 5.89
C GLY A 677 -24.20 -20.55 5.94
N THR A 678 -23.63 -20.93 4.80
CA THR A 678 -22.82 -22.14 4.62
C THR A 678 -21.34 -21.79 4.49
N SER A 679 -20.49 -22.73 4.86
CA SER A 679 -19.04 -22.56 4.80
C SER A 679 -18.38 -23.93 4.60
N ARG A 680 -17.74 -24.10 3.45
CA ARG A 680 -17.03 -25.33 3.05
C ARG A 680 -17.85 -26.60 3.29
N ALA A 681 -19.17 -26.59 3.03
CA ALA A 681 -20.05 -27.71 3.36
C ALA A 681 -19.63 -29.04 2.70
N ASN A 682 -18.93 -29.00 1.57
CA ASN A 682 -18.33 -30.17 0.92
C ASN A 682 -17.36 -30.94 1.83
N LEU A 683 -16.78 -30.29 2.85
CA LEU A 683 -15.90 -30.93 3.85
C LEU A 683 -16.69 -31.40 5.10
N TYR A 684 -17.96 -31.00 5.23
CA TYR A 684 -18.79 -31.28 6.40
C TYR A 684 -20.13 -31.93 6.00
N PRO A 685 -20.19 -33.27 5.85
CA PRO A 685 -21.38 -33.97 5.36
C PRO A 685 -22.66 -33.70 6.17
N ASN A 686 -22.53 -33.40 7.47
CA ASN A 686 -23.67 -33.06 8.32
C ASN A 686 -24.33 -31.71 7.95
N GLN A 687 -23.56 -30.76 7.43
CA GLN A 687 -24.08 -29.49 6.92
C GLN A 687 -24.87 -29.72 5.62
N VAL A 688 -24.32 -30.53 4.71
CA VAL A 688 -25.01 -30.96 3.48
C VAL A 688 -26.32 -31.69 3.81
N GLN A 689 -26.29 -32.59 4.81
CA GLN A 689 -27.48 -33.32 5.22
C GLN A 689 -28.57 -32.39 5.78
N LEU A 690 -28.21 -31.31 6.48
CA LEU A 690 -29.18 -30.32 6.94
C LEU A 690 -29.92 -29.66 5.76
N ILE A 691 -29.20 -29.28 4.69
CA ILE A 691 -29.83 -28.69 3.50
C ILE A 691 -30.78 -29.70 2.83
N LYS A 692 -30.35 -30.96 2.69
CA LYS A 692 -31.18 -32.06 2.16
C LYS A 692 -32.44 -32.27 3.01
N ASP A 693 -32.29 -32.30 4.33
CA ASP A 693 -33.38 -32.44 5.30
C ASP A 693 -34.42 -31.31 5.16
N LEU A 694 -33.99 -30.05 5.06
CA LEU A 694 -34.88 -28.90 4.87
C LEU A 694 -35.64 -28.98 3.55
N ARG A 695 -34.96 -29.41 2.48
CA ARG A 695 -35.58 -29.59 1.16
C ARG A 695 -36.57 -30.75 1.12
N ALA A 696 -36.28 -31.86 1.81
CA ALA A 696 -37.21 -32.97 1.95
C ALA A 696 -38.51 -32.58 2.67
N LEU A 697 -38.47 -31.56 3.53
CA LEU A 697 -39.66 -30.95 4.17
C LEU A 697 -40.42 -29.97 3.25
N GLY A 698 -39.98 -29.78 2.00
CA GLY A 698 -40.58 -28.84 1.05
C GLY A 698 -40.29 -27.37 1.34
N LYS A 699 -39.35 -27.05 2.24
CA LYS A 699 -39.06 -25.66 2.63
C LYS A 699 -38.27 -24.93 1.55
N PRO A 700 -38.66 -23.69 1.16
CA PRO A 700 -37.79 -22.80 0.38
C PRO A 700 -36.48 -22.55 1.13
N VAL A 701 -35.35 -22.77 0.47
CA VAL A 701 -34.01 -22.65 1.08
C VAL A 701 -33.15 -21.76 0.21
N VAL A 702 -32.58 -20.72 0.83
CA VAL A 702 -31.53 -19.88 0.26
C VAL A 702 -30.24 -20.17 1.00
N CYS A 703 -29.22 -20.67 0.31
CA CYS A 703 -27.88 -20.85 0.86
C CYS A 703 -26.99 -19.65 0.49
N VAL A 704 -26.21 -19.17 1.44
CA VAL A 704 -25.22 -18.10 1.26
C VAL A 704 -23.85 -18.66 1.60
N GLY A 705 -23.04 -18.95 0.58
CA GLY A 705 -21.70 -19.49 0.72
C GLY A 705 -20.69 -18.41 1.10
N MET A 706 -20.16 -18.51 2.32
CA MET A 706 -19.26 -17.51 2.93
C MET A 706 -17.77 -17.77 2.67
N ARG A 707 -17.48 -18.79 1.86
CA ARG A 707 -16.14 -19.29 1.53
C ARG A 707 -16.12 -19.67 0.04
N GLU A 708 -15.22 -20.57 -0.36
CA GLU A 708 -15.14 -21.07 -1.72
C GLU A 708 -16.49 -21.71 -2.16
N PRO A 709 -16.94 -21.51 -3.41
CA PRO A 709 -18.30 -21.88 -3.84
C PRO A 709 -18.49 -23.39 -4.15
N TYR A 710 -17.44 -24.21 -3.97
CA TYR A 710 -17.43 -25.63 -4.36
C TYR A 710 -18.47 -26.49 -3.64
N GLU A 711 -18.93 -26.05 -2.48
CA GLU A 711 -19.97 -26.73 -1.69
C GLU A 711 -21.30 -26.91 -2.43
N LEU A 712 -21.60 -26.04 -3.40
CA LEU A 712 -22.83 -26.13 -4.19
C LEU A 712 -22.94 -27.48 -4.93
N GLY A 713 -21.81 -28.09 -5.30
CA GLY A 713 -21.80 -29.41 -5.93
C GLY A 713 -22.26 -30.55 -5.01
N SER A 714 -22.37 -30.30 -3.69
CA SER A 714 -22.91 -31.26 -2.72
C SER A 714 -24.40 -31.04 -2.39
N PHE A 715 -24.99 -29.93 -2.84
CA PHE A 715 -26.36 -29.55 -2.49
C PHE A 715 -27.41 -30.03 -3.49
N PRO A 716 -28.67 -30.22 -3.06
CA PRO A 716 -29.78 -30.44 -3.98
C PRO A 716 -29.93 -29.25 -4.93
N GLN A 717 -30.13 -29.49 -6.23
CA GLN A 717 -30.35 -28.44 -7.24
C GLN A 717 -31.76 -27.78 -7.12
N THR A 718 -32.46 -28.02 -6.02
CA THR A 718 -33.76 -27.43 -5.69
C THR A 718 -33.66 -26.31 -4.63
N ILE A 719 -32.49 -25.69 -4.48
CA ILE A 719 -32.25 -24.54 -3.57
C ILE A 719 -31.99 -23.27 -4.39
N SER A 720 -31.96 -22.11 -3.76
CA SER A 720 -31.24 -20.95 -4.29
C SER A 720 -29.88 -20.81 -3.60
N TYR A 721 -28.84 -20.41 -4.32
CA TYR A 721 -27.46 -20.30 -3.82
C TYR A 721 -26.81 -18.99 -4.26
N LEU A 722 -26.36 -18.22 -3.28
CA LEU A 722 -25.52 -17.04 -3.44
C LEU A 722 -24.09 -17.36 -2.99
N ALA A 723 -23.10 -17.14 -3.85
CA ALA A 723 -21.70 -17.14 -3.46
C ALA A 723 -21.31 -15.73 -3.01
N ALA A 724 -21.04 -15.57 -1.71
CA ALA A 724 -20.58 -14.33 -1.10
C ALA A 724 -19.05 -14.28 -0.97
N TYR A 725 -18.38 -15.44 -1.01
CA TYR A 725 -16.92 -15.63 -0.92
C TYR A 725 -16.28 -15.12 0.39
N SER A 726 -17.08 -14.62 1.33
CA SER A 726 -16.60 -13.94 2.52
C SER A 726 -17.63 -13.95 3.65
N TYR A 727 -17.12 -13.89 4.88
CA TYR A 727 -17.87 -13.76 6.13
C TYR A 727 -17.69 -12.38 6.80
N ARG A 728 -17.24 -11.39 6.02
CA ARG A 728 -17.10 -9.99 6.46
C ARG A 728 -18.42 -9.24 6.38
N ASP A 729 -18.52 -8.15 7.14
CA ASP A 729 -19.73 -7.32 7.24
C ASP A 729 -20.21 -6.81 5.88
N CYS A 730 -19.28 -6.35 5.03
CA CYS A 730 -19.60 -5.92 3.67
C CYS A 730 -20.26 -7.02 2.82
N ALA A 731 -19.83 -8.28 2.97
CA ALA A 731 -20.40 -9.42 2.26
C ALA A 731 -21.77 -9.82 2.82
N PHE A 732 -21.97 -9.74 4.13
CA PHE A 732 -23.27 -9.97 4.77
C PHE A 732 -24.31 -8.91 4.38
N GLN A 733 -23.90 -7.65 4.34
CA GLN A 733 -24.73 -6.56 3.86
C GLN A 733 -25.11 -6.76 2.39
N ALA A 734 -24.12 -7.04 1.52
CA ALA A 734 -24.37 -7.31 0.10
C ALA A 734 -25.28 -8.52 -0.13
N ALA A 735 -25.13 -9.59 0.66
CA ALA A 735 -25.99 -10.77 0.58
C ALA A 735 -27.43 -10.41 0.98
N ALA A 736 -27.62 -9.65 2.06
CA ALA A 736 -28.94 -9.17 2.46
C ALA A 736 -29.58 -8.28 1.38
N ASP A 737 -28.82 -7.34 0.81
CA ASP A 737 -29.29 -6.47 -0.28
C ASP A 737 -29.77 -7.28 -1.50
N VAL A 738 -29.04 -8.33 -1.90
CA VAL A 738 -29.43 -9.19 -3.03
C VAL A 738 -30.63 -10.09 -2.66
N ILE A 739 -30.64 -10.68 -1.47
CA ILE A 739 -31.72 -11.57 -1.04
C ILE A 739 -33.08 -10.86 -1.06
N PHE A 740 -33.12 -9.58 -0.67
CA PHE A 740 -34.34 -8.80 -0.60
C PHE A 740 -34.58 -7.89 -1.83
N GLY A 741 -33.70 -7.93 -2.83
CA GLY A 741 -33.90 -7.24 -4.12
C GLY A 741 -33.54 -5.76 -4.15
N ASP A 742 -32.79 -5.26 -3.16
CA ASP A 742 -32.27 -3.88 -3.17
C ASP A 742 -31.14 -3.71 -4.21
N VAL A 743 -30.46 -4.80 -4.54
CA VAL A 743 -29.36 -4.85 -5.52
C VAL A 743 -29.54 -6.09 -6.40
N HIS A 744 -29.41 -5.92 -7.71
CA HIS A 744 -29.34 -7.05 -8.64
C HIS A 744 -27.94 -7.69 -8.58
N PRO A 745 -27.83 -9.02 -8.46
CA PRO A 745 -26.53 -9.69 -8.49
C PRO A 745 -25.93 -9.57 -9.89
N THR A 746 -24.64 -9.24 -9.93
CA THR A 746 -23.86 -9.07 -11.17
C THR A 746 -22.57 -9.89 -11.18
N GLY A 747 -22.18 -10.45 -10.04
CA GLY A 747 -20.99 -11.28 -9.92
C GLY A 747 -21.08 -12.53 -10.79
N GLN A 748 -19.92 -12.98 -11.24
CA GLN A 748 -19.73 -14.18 -12.03
C GLN A 748 -18.72 -15.09 -11.36
N LEU A 749 -18.97 -16.39 -11.35
CA LEU A 749 -18.07 -17.38 -10.76
C LEU A 749 -16.62 -17.19 -11.28
N PRO A 750 -15.64 -16.86 -10.42
CA PRO A 750 -14.23 -16.74 -10.79
C PRO A 750 -13.52 -18.11 -10.84
N VAL A 751 -14.25 -19.18 -10.56
CA VAL A 751 -13.81 -20.57 -10.52
C VAL A 751 -14.90 -21.47 -11.09
N THR A 752 -14.54 -22.64 -11.58
CA THR A 752 -15.45 -23.70 -12.01
C THR A 752 -15.88 -24.51 -10.78
N ILE A 753 -17.18 -24.79 -10.67
CA ILE A 753 -17.74 -25.75 -9.72
C ILE A 753 -17.81 -27.09 -10.46
N PRO A 754 -16.91 -28.06 -10.15
CA PRO A 754 -16.74 -29.24 -10.98
C PRO A 754 -18.03 -30.02 -11.22
N ASN A 755 -18.33 -30.33 -12.48
CA ASN A 755 -19.54 -31.03 -12.96
C ASN A 755 -20.87 -30.25 -12.89
N TYR A 756 -20.88 -28.99 -12.41
CA TYR A 756 -22.13 -28.25 -12.23
C TYR A 756 -22.16 -26.89 -12.94
N TYR A 757 -21.15 -26.03 -12.72
CA TYR A 757 -21.15 -24.65 -13.23
C TYR A 757 -19.75 -24.24 -13.67
N ASN A 758 -19.64 -23.63 -14.85
CA ASN A 758 -18.36 -23.20 -15.40
C ASN A 758 -17.95 -21.82 -14.87
N PHE A 759 -16.65 -21.52 -14.95
CA PHE A 759 -16.14 -20.15 -14.86
C PHE A 759 -16.98 -19.16 -15.68
N GLY A 760 -17.25 -17.98 -15.12
CA GLY A 760 -18.05 -16.93 -15.74
C GLY A 760 -19.56 -17.07 -15.55
N TRP A 761 -20.04 -18.17 -14.97
CA TRP A 761 -21.45 -18.37 -14.69
C TRP A 761 -21.97 -17.43 -13.59
N GLY A 762 -23.12 -16.82 -13.80
CA GLY A 762 -23.85 -16.02 -12.83
C GLY A 762 -25.24 -15.71 -13.37
N LEU A 763 -26.24 -15.74 -12.49
CA LEU A 763 -27.63 -15.41 -12.79
C LEU A 763 -27.92 -13.97 -12.34
N THR A 764 -28.96 -13.40 -12.95
CA THR A 764 -29.58 -12.15 -12.53
C THR A 764 -31.11 -12.31 -12.54
N PHE A 765 -31.85 -11.41 -11.90
CA PHE A 765 -33.31 -11.43 -11.84
C PHE A 765 -33.88 -10.04 -12.11
#